data_AF-A0A480A4B6-F1
#
_entry.id   AF-A0A480A4B6-F1
#
_cell.length_a   1.000
_cell.length_b   1.000
_cell.length_c   1.000
_cell.angle_alpha   90.00
_cell.angle_beta   90.00
_cell.angle_gamma   90.00
#
_symmetry.space_group_name_H-M   'P 1'
#
loop_
_entity.id
_entity.type
_entity.pdbx_description
1 polymer ?
#
loop_
_entity_poly.entity_id
_entity_poly.type
_entity_poly.pdbx_seq_one_letter_code
_entity_poly.pdbx_strand_id
1 'polypeptide(L)'
;MRDVIQNCIYGVDLNPLAVDLCKVALWIEGFATGKPLNFLDHRIKCGNSLVGVLDLDCLDAGIPDDAFKAVTGDDKKLATDFKKRNKKERENQGQLSIFETAADDNYIFAKLWQELADFSENTPQEVKEKERKYQDNLLDNHWWLKKAACNLWTAAFFMYLTEHNLQLLPTTATIDRLKRETVQKVLNSDSNYELRITNYELQGLIEAANKLAQEKNFFHWPLEFPEVFNPQPENSSNYELRITNYELPKGFSCVLGNPPWERIKLQEKEFFASRSLDIANAPNKAARERLIKELPKKNPALAQAFEDAKHDAEAQSKFIRESGRFPLTAVGDINTYAVFAETTRCLINDNGRVGVILPLGIATDATTSKFFRDLVESSSLLRIQGFENEKFLFPGIDHRVSFCILFLGGSQVDFMEMNFSWFASNVTQANELARQVNLTKSDFALINPNTFNCPIFRTRQDGELTKRIYQLVPIWENEKTDNNLWCISFMAMFHMANDSSLFKNQAGDGLVPLYEAKMFHQFDHRYSTYEGATQANLNVGILPQPSTEIKQQNNFSIQPRYWVNKGDVENRLSEKWNKKWLIAGRKISFSKNERTFIASILPLSGCGDSINLFLTQEKDTKLISAFYANLNSLIFDFICRQKLAGNNLAFFFIKQLPVIPPERYTEKDIEYIAPRVLELVYTSWDMQPFAQDMGYNGEPFIWNPNKRALIRAELDAYYAKLYQLTREELRYILDPADVYGADFPSETFRVLKNNEIKQYGEYRTQRLVLEAWDRVIRNS
;
A
#
# COMPACT_ATOMS: atom_id res chain seq x y z
N MET A 1 -36.52 -0.61 -13.53
CA MET A 1 -35.70 -1.31 -12.51
C MET A 1 -35.59 -2.79 -12.81
N ARG A 2 -36.72 -3.53 -12.92
CA ARG A 2 -36.73 -4.97 -13.30
C ARG A 2 -35.80 -5.31 -14.47
N ASP A 3 -35.91 -4.61 -15.60
CA ASP A 3 -35.09 -4.87 -16.79
C ASP A 3 -33.59 -4.67 -16.54
N VAL A 4 -33.21 -3.71 -15.68
CA VAL A 4 -31.81 -3.48 -15.30
C VAL A 4 -31.30 -4.66 -14.47
N ILE A 5 -32.10 -5.15 -13.52
CA ILE A 5 -31.75 -6.30 -12.69
C ILE A 5 -31.62 -7.56 -13.56
N GLN A 6 -32.54 -7.74 -14.51
CA GLN A 6 -32.54 -8.89 -15.42
C GLN A 6 -31.38 -8.88 -16.41
N ASN A 7 -30.95 -7.71 -16.89
CA ASN A 7 -30.02 -7.63 -18.02
C ASN A 7 -28.62 -7.09 -17.66
N CYS A 8 -28.45 -6.38 -16.54
CA CYS A 8 -27.21 -5.64 -16.25
C CYS A 8 -26.52 -6.01 -14.93
N ILE A 9 -27.23 -6.60 -13.96
CA ILE A 9 -26.68 -6.82 -12.61
C ILE A 9 -26.07 -8.22 -12.48
N TYR A 10 -24.81 -8.26 -12.06
CA TYR A 10 -24.05 -9.47 -11.73
C TYR A 10 -23.47 -9.29 -10.32
N GLY A 11 -23.32 -10.39 -9.59
CA GLY A 11 -22.82 -10.34 -8.22
C GLY A 11 -22.19 -11.65 -7.79
N VAL A 12 -21.15 -11.56 -6.97
CA VAL A 12 -20.50 -12.71 -6.34
C VAL A 12 -20.15 -12.38 -4.91
N ASP A 13 -20.50 -13.26 -3.99
CA ASP A 13 -20.08 -13.19 -2.59
C ASP A 13 -19.69 -14.59 -2.09
N LEU A 14 -18.76 -14.65 -1.14
CA LEU A 14 -18.34 -15.90 -0.52
C LEU A 14 -19.38 -16.44 0.45
N ASN A 15 -20.19 -15.56 1.05
CA ASN A 15 -21.20 -15.92 2.02
C ASN A 15 -22.54 -16.23 1.31
N PRO A 16 -23.04 -17.49 1.38
CA PRO A 16 -24.30 -17.86 0.75
C PRO A 16 -25.49 -17.04 1.27
N LEU A 17 -25.48 -16.65 2.55
CA LEU A 17 -26.54 -15.80 3.10
C LEU A 17 -26.53 -14.39 2.49
N ALA A 18 -25.34 -13.84 2.20
CA ALA A 18 -25.24 -12.53 1.54
C ALA A 18 -25.78 -12.58 0.11
N VAL A 19 -25.53 -13.70 -0.60
CA VAL A 19 -26.10 -13.97 -1.92
C VAL A 19 -27.62 -14.02 -1.88
N ASP A 20 -28.21 -14.76 -0.94
CA ASP A 20 -29.67 -14.87 -0.80
C ASP A 20 -30.31 -13.53 -0.42
N LEU A 21 -29.70 -12.79 0.52
CA LEU A 21 -30.15 -11.44 0.89
C LEU A 21 -30.09 -10.47 -0.30
N CYS A 22 -29.04 -10.56 -1.12
CA CYS A 22 -28.92 -9.77 -2.35
C CYS A 22 -30.07 -10.07 -3.32
N LYS A 23 -30.36 -11.35 -3.59
CA LYS A 23 -31.48 -11.76 -4.45
C LYS A 23 -32.82 -11.23 -3.94
N VAL A 24 -33.08 -11.35 -2.63
CA VAL A 24 -34.31 -10.83 -2.00
C VAL A 24 -34.41 -9.31 -2.16
N ALA A 25 -33.33 -8.57 -1.90
CA ALA A 25 -33.32 -7.13 -2.07
C ALA A 25 -33.59 -6.72 -3.53
N LEU A 26 -32.96 -7.38 -4.49
CA LEU A 26 -33.18 -7.16 -5.92
C LEU A 26 -34.63 -7.46 -6.33
N TRP A 27 -35.25 -8.51 -5.79
CA TRP A 27 -36.66 -8.81 -6.06
C TRP A 27 -37.62 -7.75 -5.52
N ILE A 28 -37.34 -7.20 -4.33
CA ILE A 28 -38.15 -6.14 -3.73
C ILE A 28 -38.06 -4.86 -4.60
N GLU A 29 -36.86 -4.45 -4.98
CA GLU A 29 -36.62 -3.27 -5.83
C GLU A 29 -37.10 -3.46 -7.29
N GLY A 30 -37.02 -4.70 -7.79
CA GLY A 30 -37.40 -5.10 -9.14
C GLY A 30 -38.86 -5.51 -9.31
N PHE A 31 -39.69 -5.41 -8.26
CA PHE A 31 -41.07 -5.86 -8.30
C PHE A 31 -41.88 -5.09 -9.36
N ALA A 32 -42.64 -5.83 -10.17
CA ALA A 32 -43.51 -5.26 -11.20
C ALA A 32 -44.87 -5.97 -11.16
N THR A 33 -45.94 -5.20 -10.97
CA THR A 33 -47.30 -5.72 -10.90
C THR A 33 -47.64 -6.57 -12.13
N GLY A 34 -48.15 -7.78 -11.92
CA GLY A 34 -48.53 -8.70 -12.99
C GLY A 34 -47.37 -9.50 -13.61
N LYS A 35 -46.15 -9.41 -13.06
CA LYS A 35 -44.98 -10.20 -13.48
C LYS A 35 -44.48 -11.10 -12.34
N PRO A 36 -43.93 -12.30 -12.64
CA PRO A 36 -43.32 -13.17 -11.63
C PRO A 36 -41.99 -12.58 -11.12
N LEU A 37 -41.42 -13.11 -10.03
CA LEU A 37 -40.02 -12.84 -9.67
C LEU A 37 -39.08 -13.45 -10.72
N ASN A 38 -38.01 -12.76 -11.09
CA ASN A 38 -37.03 -13.24 -12.08
C ASN A 38 -36.07 -14.27 -11.47
N PHE A 39 -35.53 -15.14 -12.30
CA PHE A 39 -34.50 -16.10 -11.96
C PHE A 39 -33.10 -15.45 -11.96
N LEU A 40 -32.44 -15.43 -10.80
CA LEU A 40 -31.21 -14.67 -10.56
C LEU A 40 -29.93 -15.53 -10.44
N ASP A 41 -30.03 -16.85 -10.32
CA ASP A 41 -28.90 -17.71 -9.93
C ASP A 41 -27.77 -17.77 -10.98
N HIS A 42 -28.10 -17.52 -12.25
CA HIS A 42 -27.10 -17.44 -13.31
C HIS A 42 -26.22 -16.18 -13.22
N ARG A 43 -26.63 -15.14 -12.47
CA ARG A 43 -25.91 -13.85 -12.36
C ARG A 43 -25.49 -13.47 -10.94
N ILE A 44 -26.22 -13.94 -9.93
CA ILE A 44 -25.90 -13.72 -8.52
C ILE A 44 -25.42 -15.05 -7.93
N LYS A 45 -24.10 -15.17 -7.78
CA LYS A 45 -23.39 -16.43 -7.52
C LYS A 45 -22.75 -16.45 -6.14
N CYS A 46 -22.66 -17.65 -5.55
CA CYS A 46 -21.85 -17.87 -4.35
C CYS A 46 -20.45 -18.36 -4.76
N GLY A 47 -19.40 -17.70 -4.30
CA GLY A 47 -18.02 -18.03 -4.70
C GLY A 47 -16.94 -17.14 -4.11
N ASN A 48 -15.74 -17.68 -3.99
CA ASN A 48 -14.53 -16.93 -3.66
C ASN A 48 -13.98 -16.26 -4.92
N SER A 49 -14.37 -15.01 -5.15
CA SER A 49 -13.95 -14.25 -6.33
C SER A 49 -12.43 -14.08 -6.49
N LEU A 50 -11.62 -14.27 -5.44
CA LEU A 50 -10.16 -14.22 -5.49
C LEU A 50 -9.49 -15.57 -5.75
N VAL A 51 -10.21 -16.70 -5.67
CA VAL A 51 -9.65 -18.05 -5.82
C VAL A 51 -10.30 -18.76 -6.99
N GLY A 52 -9.48 -19.10 -7.98
CA GLY A 52 -9.91 -19.70 -9.24
C GLY A 52 -9.37 -18.93 -10.44
N VAL A 53 -9.86 -19.31 -11.61
CA VAL A 53 -9.28 -18.95 -12.90
C VAL A 53 -9.89 -17.63 -13.36
N LEU A 54 -9.04 -16.69 -13.76
CA LEU A 54 -9.45 -15.40 -14.33
C LEU A 54 -9.39 -15.42 -15.86
N ASP A 55 -8.48 -16.22 -16.42
CA ASP A 55 -8.26 -16.38 -17.86
C ASP A 55 -8.00 -17.86 -18.16
N LEU A 56 -8.76 -18.42 -19.11
CA LEU A 56 -8.68 -19.84 -19.47
C LEU A 56 -7.35 -20.23 -20.12
N ASP A 57 -6.60 -19.27 -20.65
CA ASP A 57 -5.28 -19.49 -21.24
C ASP A 57 -4.27 -20.05 -20.23
N CYS A 58 -4.52 -19.88 -18.91
CA CYS A 58 -3.69 -20.48 -17.88
C CYS A 58 -3.69 -22.01 -17.92
N LEU A 59 -4.73 -22.64 -18.48
CA LEU A 59 -4.79 -24.10 -18.65
C LEU A 59 -3.82 -24.61 -19.71
N ASP A 60 -3.53 -23.79 -20.73
CA ASP A 60 -2.58 -24.12 -21.79
C ASP A 60 -1.13 -23.93 -21.34
N ALA A 61 -0.89 -22.97 -20.43
CA ALA A 61 0.39 -22.84 -19.74
C ALA A 61 0.68 -23.97 -18.72
N GLY A 62 -0.35 -24.75 -18.35
CA GLY A 62 -0.25 -25.80 -17.34
C GLY A 62 -0.26 -25.28 -15.89
N ILE A 63 -0.05 -26.20 -14.94
CA ILE A 63 -0.01 -25.86 -13.51
C ILE A 63 1.34 -25.20 -13.18
N PRO A 64 1.37 -24.05 -12.49
CA PRO A 64 2.63 -23.45 -12.04
C PRO A 64 3.42 -24.39 -11.10
N ASP A 65 4.73 -24.50 -11.31
CA ASP A 65 5.61 -25.36 -10.49
C ASP A 65 5.53 -25.01 -8.99
N ASP A 66 5.37 -23.73 -8.67
CA ASP A 66 5.26 -23.25 -7.29
C ASP A 66 3.91 -23.51 -6.63
N ALA A 67 2.92 -24.08 -7.35
CA ALA A 67 1.74 -24.68 -6.74
C ALA A 67 2.11 -25.81 -5.76
N PHE A 68 3.23 -26.51 -6.03
CA PHE A 68 3.75 -27.61 -5.21
C PHE A 68 4.74 -27.14 -4.12
N LYS A 69 4.86 -25.83 -3.87
CA LYS A 69 5.64 -25.33 -2.74
C LYS A 69 4.97 -25.74 -1.43
N ALA A 70 5.73 -26.39 -0.54
CA ALA A 70 5.22 -26.90 0.72
C ALA A 70 4.70 -25.77 1.63
N VAL A 71 3.52 -25.96 2.19
CA VAL A 71 2.93 -25.16 3.27
C VAL A 71 2.79 -26.02 4.54
N THR A 72 2.18 -25.48 5.60
CA THR A 72 1.96 -26.20 6.85
C THR A 72 1.19 -27.49 6.62
N GLY A 73 1.69 -28.63 7.14
CA GLY A 73 1.06 -29.94 6.96
C GLY A 73 1.56 -30.73 5.74
N ASP A 74 2.33 -30.11 4.84
CA ASP A 74 2.89 -30.78 3.66
C ASP A 74 4.21 -31.52 3.95
N ASP A 75 4.42 -32.64 3.24
CA ASP A 75 5.72 -33.29 3.15
C ASP A 75 6.63 -32.52 2.17
N LYS A 76 7.75 -32.00 2.69
CA LYS A 76 8.71 -31.18 1.93
C LYS A 76 9.41 -31.95 0.80
N LYS A 77 9.62 -33.26 0.96
CA LYS A 77 10.25 -34.10 -0.06
C LYS A 77 9.26 -34.36 -1.19
N LEU A 78 8.02 -34.75 -0.87
CA LEU A 78 6.96 -34.92 -1.87
C LEU A 78 6.72 -33.62 -2.65
N ALA A 79 6.64 -32.48 -1.96
CA ALA A 79 6.53 -31.16 -2.58
C ALA A 79 7.64 -30.91 -3.63
N THR A 80 8.89 -31.22 -3.27
CA THR A 80 10.04 -31.06 -4.17
C THR A 80 9.96 -32.00 -5.37
N ASP A 81 9.55 -33.25 -5.16
CA ASP A 81 9.46 -34.26 -6.21
C ASP A 81 8.32 -33.95 -7.20
N PHE A 82 7.14 -33.53 -6.70
CA PHE A 82 6.04 -33.07 -7.54
C PHE A 82 6.39 -31.79 -8.32
N LYS A 83 7.07 -30.84 -7.68
CA LYS A 83 7.56 -29.64 -8.38
C LYS A 83 8.45 -30.00 -9.57
N LYS A 84 9.39 -30.94 -9.39
CA LYS A 84 10.27 -31.42 -10.49
C LYS A 84 9.49 -32.17 -11.57
N ARG A 85 8.56 -33.04 -11.17
CA ARG A 85 7.70 -33.79 -12.10
C ARG A 85 6.87 -32.84 -12.95
N ASN A 86 6.15 -31.91 -12.33
CA ASN A 86 5.31 -30.94 -13.03
C ASN A 86 6.12 -30.07 -13.99
N LYS A 87 7.30 -29.60 -13.57
CA LYS A 87 8.20 -28.82 -14.44
C LYS A 87 8.54 -29.56 -15.72
N LYS A 88 8.92 -30.84 -15.62
CA LYS A 88 9.22 -31.69 -16.78
C LYS A 88 8.00 -31.89 -17.67
N GLU A 89 6.82 -32.10 -17.07
CA GLU A 89 5.56 -32.24 -17.82
C GLU A 89 5.23 -30.96 -18.62
N ARG A 90 5.35 -29.78 -17.99
CA ARG A 90 5.11 -28.48 -18.63
C ARG A 90 6.11 -28.16 -19.75
N GLU A 91 7.39 -28.49 -19.56
CA GLU A 91 8.41 -28.31 -20.61
C GLU A 91 8.17 -29.20 -21.85
N ASN A 92 7.63 -30.40 -21.65
CA ASN A 92 7.29 -31.32 -22.75
C ASN A 92 6.02 -30.89 -23.53
N GLN A 93 5.16 -30.07 -22.93
CA GLN A 93 3.93 -29.55 -23.54
C GLN A 93 4.26 -28.71 -24.79
N GLY A 94 5.36 -27.95 -24.76
CA GLY A 94 5.85 -27.14 -25.89
C GLY A 94 6.30 -27.94 -27.12
N GLN A 95 6.56 -29.25 -26.99
CA GLN A 95 6.92 -30.12 -28.12
C GLN A 95 5.72 -30.75 -28.84
N LEU A 96 4.53 -30.72 -28.23
CA LEU A 96 3.29 -31.35 -28.73
C LEU A 96 2.25 -30.36 -29.26
N SER A 97 2.53 -29.05 -29.19
CA SER A 97 1.62 -27.94 -29.56
C SER A 97 1.37 -27.76 -31.07
N ILE A 98 1.76 -28.72 -31.94
CA ILE A 98 1.60 -28.61 -33.40
C ILE A 98 0.18 -29.03 -33.86
N PHE A 99 -0.69 -29.51 -32.97
CA PHE A 99 -2.07 -29.88 -33.31
C PHE A 99 -3.12 -28.93 -32.70
N GLU A 100 -3.99 -28.46 -33.59
CA GLU A 100 -5.02 -27.43 -33.46
C GLU A 100 -6.15 -27.69 -32.44
N THR A 101 -6.86 -26.60 -32.15
CA THR A 101 -8.26 -26.46 -31.68
C THR A 101 -8.60 -26.72 -30.21
N ALA A 102 -8.44 -25.69 -29.37
CA ALA A 102 -9.19 -25.52 -28.11
C ALA A 102 -9.99 -24.19 -28.05
N ALA A 103 -9.83 -23.30 -29.04
CA ALA A 103 -10.48 -22.00 -29.10
C ALA A 103 -11.98 -22.06 -29.48
N ASP A 104 -12.45 -23.15 -30.10
CA ASP A 104 -13.82 -23.24 -30.64
C ASP A 104 -14.87 -23.65 -29.57
N ASP A 105 -14.47 -24.26 -28.45
CA ASP A 105 -15.40 -24.77 -27.43
C ASP A 105 -15.93 -23.68 -26.49
N ASN A 106 -15.14 -22.63 -26.23
CA ASN A 106 -15.55 -21.55 -25.32
C ASN A 106 -16.80 -20.81 -25.84
N TYR A 107 -16.91 -20.71 -27.16
CA TYR A 107 -18.09 -20.18 -27.85
C TYR A 107 -19.36 -20.99 -27.54
N ILE A 108 -19.25 -22.32 -27.44
CA ILE A 108 -20.40 -23.23 -27.30
C ILE A 108 -21.15 -22.91 -26.01
N PHE A 109 -20.46 -22.93 -24.87
CA PHE A 109 -21.12 -22.65 -23.60
C PHE A 109 -21.39 -21.15 -23.38
N ALA A 110 -20.61 -20.24 -23.95
CA ALA A 110 -20.95 -18.81 -23.93
C ALA A 110 -22.29 -18.53 -24.63
N LYS A 111 -22.54 -19.20 -25.76
CA LYS A 111 -23.82 -19.12 -26.47
C LYS A 111 -24.98 -19.63 -25.61
N LEU A 112 -24.80 -20.75 -24.90
CA LEU A 112 -25.83 -21.30 -24.00
C LEU A 112 -26.23 -20.31 -22.89
N TRP A 113 -25.27 -19.55 -22.36
CA TRP A 113 -25.53 -18.50 -21.36
C TRP A 113 -26.12 -17.24 -21.96
N GLN A 114 -25.74 -16.87 -23.20
CA GLN A 114 -26.39 -15.77 -23.91
C GLN A 114 -27.87 -16.09 -24.19
N GLU A 115 -28.18 -17.30 -24.66
CA GLU A 115 -29.56 -17.76 -24.84
C GLU A 115 -30.35 -17.79 -23.53
N LEU A 116 -29.69 -18.06 -22.40
CA LEU A 116 -30.28 -17.98 -21.07
C LEU A 116 -30.54 -16.52 -20.67
N ALA A 117 -29.60 -15.62 -20.94
CA ALA A 117 -29.72 -14.19 -20.66
C ALA A 117 -30.90 -13.56 -21.40
N ASP A 118 -31.07 -13.91 -22.68
CA ASP A 118 -32.12 -13.38 -23.57
C ASP A 118 -33.50 -14.05 -23.35
N PHE A 119 -33.58 -15.05 -22.45
CA PHE A 119 -34.82 -15.79 -22.21
C PHE A 119 -35.88 -14.95 -21.48
N SER A 120 -37.11 -14.96 -22.00
CA SER A 120 -38.25 -14.21 -21.45
C SER A 120 -38.66 -14.71 -20.05
N GLU A 121 -39.17 -13.80 -19.21
CA GLU A 121 -39.59 -14.09 -17.83
C GLU A 121 -40.86 -13.32 -17.45
N ASN A 122 -41.81 -13.30 -18.38
CA ASN A 122 -43.09 -12.62 -18.26
C ASN A 122 -44.15 -13.47 -17.55
N THR A 123 -43.97 -14.79 -17.50
CA THR A 123 -44.89 -15.73 -16.82
C THR A 123 -44.14 -16.64 -15.84
N PRO A 124 -44.79 -17.16 -14.78
CA PRO A 124 -44.15 -18.11 -13.86
C PRO A 124 -43.62 -19.38 -14.56
N GLN A 125 -44.27 -19.81 -15.64
CA GLN A 125 -43.84 -20.95 -16.45
C GLN A 125 -42.52 -20.65 -17.17
N GLU A 126 -42.38 -19.45 -17.73
CA GLU A 126 -41.13 -19.01 -18.37
C GLU A 126 -39.96 -18.93 -17.37
N VAL A 127 -40.21 -18.47 -16.15
CA VAL A 127 -39.17 -18.44 -15.09
C VAL A 127 -38.69 -19.86 -14.75
N LYS A 128 -39.61 -20.81 -14.58
CA LYS A 128 -39.26 -22.23 -14.35
C LYS A 128 -38.52 -22.85 -15.52
N GLU A 129 -38.87 -22.48 -16.74
CA GLU A 129 -38.17 -22.97 -17.93
C GLU A 129 -36.75 -22.40 -18.03
N LYS A 130 -36.54 -21.13 -17.66
CA LYS A 130 -35.22 -20.51 -17.55
C LYS A 130 -34.36 -21.22 -16.51
N GLU A 131 -34.92 -21.51 -15.33
CA GLU A 131 -34.26 -22.29 -14.28
C GLU A 131 -33.87 -23.68 -14.78
N ARG A 132 -34.78 -24.38 -15.47
CA ARG A 132 -34.52 -25.71 -16.07
C ARG A 132 -33.38 -25.65 -17.09
N LYS A 133 -33.40 -24.66 -18.01
CA LYS A 133 -32.34 -24.45 -18.99
C LYS A 133 -30.99 -24.17 -18.33
N TYR A 134 -30.95 -23.40 -17.25
CA TYR A 134 -29.72 -23.18 -16.50
C TYR A 134 -29.15 -24.49 -15.94
N GLN A 135 -30.00 -25.36 -15.37
CA GLN A 135 -29.55 -26.68 -14.89
C GLN A 135 -29.08 -27.58 -16.04
N ASP A 136 -29.75 -27.54 -17.20
CA ASP A 136 -29.31 -28.27 -18.39
C ASP A 136 -27.95 -27.77 -18.90
N ASN A 137 -27.72 -26.45 -18.90
CA ASN A 137 -26.44 -25.84 -19.32
C ASN A 137 -25.27 -26.27 -18.42
N LEU A 138 -25.49 -26.47 -17.12
CA LEU A 138 -24.47 -27.00 -16.19
C LEU A 138 -24.11 -28.47 -16.49
N LEU A 139 -24.96 -29.17 -17.25
CA LEU A 139 -24.75 -30.53 -17.73
C LEU A 139 -24.28 -30.57 -19.20
N ASP A 140 -23.83 -29.44 -19.76
CA ASP A 140 -23.13 -29.42 -21.05
C ASP A 140 -21.71 -29.99 -20.89
N ASN A 141 -21.32 -30.85 -21.84
CA ASN A 141 -20.04 -31.56 -21.78
C ASN A 141 -18.84 -30.60 -21.92
N HIS A 142 -18.94 -29.56 -22.75
CA HIS A 142 -17.84 -28.62 -22.99
C HIS A 142 -17.62 -27.73 -21.77
N TRP A 143 -18.70 -27.17 -21.21
CA TRP A 143 -18.63 -26.40 -19.97
C TRP A 143 -18.08 -27.24 -18.82
N TRP A 144 -18.60 -28.46 -18.63
CA TRP A 144 -18.18 -29.34 -17.53
C TRP A 144 -16.71 -29.74 -17.63
N LEU A 145 -16.21 -30.09 -18.83
CA LEU A 145 -14.79 -30.41 -19.04
C LEU A 145 -13.89 -29.23 -18.67
N LYS A 146 -14.27 -28.00 -19.10
CA LYS A 146 -13.52 -26.80 -18.74
C LYS A 146 -13.59 -26.50 -17.25
N LYS A 147 -14.74 -26.68 -16.61
CA LYS A 147 -14.90 -26.54 -15.15
C LYS A 147 -14.03 -27.54 -14.40
N ALA A 148 -14.01 -28.80 -14.82
CA ALA A 148 -13.15 -29.84 -14.25
C ALA A 148 -11.66 -29.50 -14.41
N ALA A 149 -11.24 -29.02 -15.58
CA ALA A 149 -9.86 -28.57 -15.81
C ALA A 149 -9.48 -27.39 -14.90
N CYS A 150 -10.35 -26.40 -14.76
CA CYS A 150 -10.14 -25.26 -13.87
C CYS A 150 -10.08 -25.67 -12.38
N ASN A 151 -10.94 -26.61 -11.97
CA ASN A 151 -10.93 -27.18 -10.63
C ASN A 151 -9.63 -27.94 -10.36
N LEU A 152 -9.16 -28.79 -11.28
CA LEU A 152 -7.89 -29.51 -11.17
C LEU A 152 -6.70 -28.54 -11.07
N TRP A 153 -6.67 -27.52 -11.92
CA TRP A 153 -5.62 -26.50 -11.92
C TRP A 153 -5.57 -25.74 -10.59
N THR A 154 -6.72 -25.33 -10.08
CA THR A 154 -6.82 -24.58 -8.81
C THR A 154 -6.54 -25.48 -7.61
N ALA A 155 -7.02 -26.73 -7.64
CA ALA A 155 -6.86 -27.69 -6.55
C ALA A 155 -5.39 -28.03 -6.26
N ALA A 156 -4.50 -27.97 -7.26
CA ALA A 156 -3.07 -28.18 -7.07
C ALA A 156 -2.44 -27.25 -6.01
N PHE A 157 -3.02 -26.06 -5.79
CA PHE A 157 -2.53 -25.11 -4.78
C PHE A 157 -3.01 -25.44 -3.35
N PHE A 158 -4.14 -26.12 -3.23
CA PHE A 158 -4.88 -26.31 -1.96
C PHE A 158 -4.88 -27.75 -1.46
N MET A 159 -4.49 -28.72 -2.28
CA MET A 159 -4.44 -30.10 -1.84
C MET A 159 -3.20 -30.37 -0.98
N TYR A 160 -3.39 -31.00 0.17
CA TYR A 160 -2.28 -31.40 1.05
C TYR A 160 -1.31 -32.35 0.32
N LEU A 161 -0.04 -32.02 0.35
CA LEU A 161 1.05 -32.81 -0.24
C LEU A 161 1.51 -33.88 0.75
N THR A 162 0.70 -34.92 0.91
CA THR A 162 0.92 -36.03 1.84
C THR A 162 0.93 -37.36 1.10
N GLU A 163 1.49 -38.41 1.72
CA GLU A 163 1.43 -39.77 1.18
C GLU A 163 0.00 -40.27 0.96
N HIS A 164 -0.94 -39.84 1.82
CA HIS A 164 -2.35 -40.21 1.72
C HIS A 164 -3.01 -39.67 0.44
N ASN A 165 -2.64 -38.46 0.02
CA ASN A 165 -3.23 -37.80 -1.15
C ASN A 165 -2.45 -38.06 -2.45
N LEU A 166 -1.41 -38.91 -2.43
CA LEU A 166 -0.46 -39.04 -3.53
C LEU A 166 -1.11 -39.30 -4.91
N GLN A 167 -2.19 -40.09 -4.94
CA GLN A 167 -2.93 -40.43 -6.16
C GLN A 167 -3.97 -39.37 -6.57
N LEU A 168 -4.25 -38.41 -5.68
CA LEU A 168 -5.23 -37.35 -5.88
C LEU A 168 -4.57 -36.00 -6.26
N LEU A 169 -3.24 -35.93 -6.32
CA LEU A 169 -2.52 -34.70 -6.64
C LEU A 169 -2.52 -34.45 -8.17
N PRO A 170 -3.22 -33.40 -8.66
CA PRO A 170 -3.20 -33.07 -10.08
C PRO A 170 -1.87 -32.45 -10.50
N THR A 171 -1.37 -32.80 -11.68
CA THR A 171 -0.21 -32.18 -12.33
C THR A 171 -0.59 -31.65 -13.72
N THR A 172 0.31 -30.96 -14.41
CA THR A 172 0.07 -30.49 -15.78
C THR A 172 -0.36 -31.64 -16.71
N ALA A 173 0.27 -32.82 -16.59
CA ALA A 173 -0.15 -33.99 -17.37
C ALA A 173 -1.59 -34.45 -17.06
N THR A 174 -2.13 -34.18 -15.87
CA THR A 174 -3.54 -34.48 -15.53
C THR A 174 -4.50 -33.65 -16.38
N ILE A 175 -4.21 -32.36 -16.54
CA ILE A 175 -5.01 -31.45 -17.39
C ILE A 175 -4.91 -31.87 -18.86
N ASP A 176 -3.71 -32.21 -19.33
CA ASP A 176 -3.50 -32.65 -20.72
C ASP A 176 -4.23 -33.95 -21.06
N ARG A 177 -4.32 -34.89 -20.12
CA ARG A 177 -5.10 -36.13 -20.29
C ARG A 177 -6.59 -35.82 -20.42
N LEU A 178 -7.12 -34.92 -19.58
CA LEU A 178 -8.54 -34.54 -19.59
C LEU A 178 -8.99 -34.01 -20.94
N LYS A 179 -8.11 -33.28 -21.66
CA LYS A 179 -8.39 -32.78 -23.02
C LYS A 179 -8.72 -33.88 -24.04
N ARG A 180 -8.42 -35.15 -23.75
CA ARG A 180 -8.61 -36.30 -24.66
C ARG A 180 -9.75 -37.23 -24.23
N GLU A 181 -10.41 -36.95 -23.11
CA GLU A 181 -11.44 -37.83 -22.54
C GLU A 181 -12.83 -37.54 -23.13
N THR A 182 -13.70 -38.55 -23.09
CA THR A 182 -15.11 -38.41 -23.48
C THR A 182 -16.00 -38.36 -22.23
N VAL A 183 -16.94 -37.42 -22.19
CA VAL A 183 -17.89 -37.27 -21.09
C VAL A 183 -19.12 -38.14 -21.32
N GLN A 184 -19.56 -38.82 -20.26
CA GLN A 184 -20.80 -39.59 -20.21
C GLN A 184 -21.75 -38.97 -19.20
N LYS A 185 -23.04 -38.90 -19.56
CA LYS A 185 -24.12 -38.49 -18.68
C LYS A 185 -24.74 -39.73 -18.03
N VAL A 186 -24.64 -39.83 -16.71
CA VAL A 186 -25.06 -41.00 -15.93
C VAL A 186 -26.14 -40.59 -14.92
N LEU A 187 -27.11 -41.46 -14.68
CA LEU A 187 -28.13 -41.26 -13.64
C LEU A 187 -27.56 -41.72 -12.28
N ASN A 188 -27.57 -40.86 -11.28
CA ASN A 188 -27.11 -41.19 -9.93
C ASN A 188 -28.25 -41.73 -9.04
N SER A 189 -27.90 -42.11 -7.80
CA SER A 189 -28.83 -42.73 -6.84
C SER A 189 -30.00 -41.84 -6.46
N ASP A 190 -29.85 -40.52 -6.58
CA ASP A 190 -30.87 -39.52 -6.23
C ASP A 190 -31.74 -39.16 -7.43
N SER A 191 -31.70 -39.97 -8.51
CA SER A 191 -32.39 -39.71 -9.79
C SER A 191 -31.99 -38.40 -10.46
N ASN A 192 -30.80 -37.87 -10.13
CA ASN A 192 -30.20 -36.72 -10.79
C ASN A 192 -29.19 -37.19 -11.85
N TYR A 193 -28.96 -36.35 -12.85
CA TYR A 193 -27.91 -36.60 -13.83
C TYR A 193 -26.58 -36.04 -13.35
N GLU A 194 -25.50 -36.77 -13.60
CA GLU A 194 -24.14 -36.28 -13.42
C GLU A 194 -23.24 -36.66 -14.59
N LEU A 195 -22.23 -35.85 -14.81
CA LEU A 195 -21.24 -36.05 -15.86
C LEU A 195 -19.98 -36.69 -15.28
N ARG A 196 -19.46 -37.69 -16.00
CA ARG A 196 -18.25 -38.43 -15.62
C ARG A 196 -17.42 -38.74 -16.86
N ILE A 197 -16.14 -39.03 -16.68
CA ILE A 197 -15.29 -39.61 -17.72
C ILE A 197 -15.09 -41.11 -17.47
N THR A 198 -14.71 -41.86 -18.51
CA THR A 198 -14.52 -43.32 -18.42
C THR A 198 -13.27 -43.74 -17.66
N ASN A 199 -12.27 -42.85 -17.58
CA ASN A 199 -11.01 -43.13 -16.91
C ASN A 199 -11.14 -42.99 -15.39
N TYR A 200 -11.17 -44.13 -14.68
CA TYR A 200 -11.44 -44.18 -13.24
C TYR A 200 -10.41 -43.42 -12.39
N GLU A 201 -9.12 -43.49 -12.73
CA GLU A 201 -8.07 -42.76 -12.00
C GLU A 201 -8.24 -41.24 -12.14
N LEU A 202 -8.48 -40.77 -13.37
CA LEU A 202 -8.67 -39.35 -13.64
C LEU A 202 -10.01 -38.84 -13.09
N GLN A 203 -11.05 -39.69 -13.07
CA GLN A 203 -12.32 -39.38 -12.43
C GLN A 203 -12.15 -39.15 -10.92
N GLY A 204 -11.36 -39.98 -10.23
CA GLY A 204 -11.06 -39.78 -8.81
C GLY A 204 -10.32 -38.47 -8.51
N LEU A 205 -9.41 -38.06 -9.40
CA LEU A 205 -8.75 -36.74 -9.37
C LEU A 205 -9.76 -35.59 -9.53
N ILE A 206 -10.67 -35.70 -10.49
CA ILE A 206 -11.73 -34.71 -10.74
C ILE A 206 -12.67 -34.60 -9.53
N GLU A 207 -13.08 -35.72 -8.94
CA GLU A 207 -13.96 -35.74 -7.76
C GLU A 207 -13.28 -35.09 -6.55
N ALA A 208 -12.00 -35.38 -6.30
CA ALA A 208 -11.23 -34.73 -5.25
C ALA A 208 -11.10 -33.21 -5.48
N ALA A 209 -10.83 -32.79 -6.72
CA ALA A 209 -10.76 -31.38 -7.07
C ALA A 209 -12.12 -30.67 -6.96
N ASN A 210 -13.22 -31.31 -7.37
CA ASN A 210 -14.57 -30.79 -7.25
C ASN A 210 -15.01 -30.64 -5.79
N LYS A 211 -14.67 -31.62 -4.93
CA LYS A 211 -14.91 -31.53 -3.49
C LYS A 211 -14.18 -30.32 -2.89
N LEU A 212 -12.91 -30.15 -3.23
CA LEU A 212 -12.12 -29.01 -2.76
C LEU A 212 -12.66 -27.67 -3.31
N ALA A 213 -13.13 -27.66 -4.56
CA ALA A 213 -13.78 -26.50 -5.15
C ALA A 213 -15.07 -26.09 -4.42
N GLN A 214 -15.85 -27.06 -3.92
CA GLN A 214 -17.02 -26.79 -3.08
C GLN A 214 -16.61 -26.27 -1.69
N GLU A 215 -15.65 -26.92 -1.03
CA GLU A 215 -15.18 -26.55 0.32
C GLU A 215 -14.54 -25.15 0.35
N LYS A 216 -13.75 -24.81 -0.69
CA LYS A 216 -13.03 -23.53 -0.79
C LYS A 216 -13.74 -22.50 -1.67
N ASN A 217 -14.90 -22.84 -2.22
CA ASN A 217 -15.73 -22.01 -3.09
C ASN A 217 -14.96 -21.46 -4.31
N PHE A 218 -14.28 -22.32 -5.08
CA PHE A 218 -13.55 -21.86 -6.28
C PHE A 218 -14.47 -21.17 -7.29
N PHE A 219 -14.03 -20.02 -7.78
CA PHE A 219 -14.77 -19.19 -8.72
C PHE A 219 -13.95 -18.95 -9.99
N HIS A 220 -14.41 -19.49 -11.11
CA HIS A 220 -13.74 -19.35 -12.41
C HIS A 220 -14.52 -18.37 -13.28
N TRP A 221 -14.08 -17.11 -13.29
CA TRP A 221 -14.82 -15.99 -13.89
C TRP A 221 -15.32 -16.25 -15.32
N PRO A 222 -14.48 -16.77 -16.26
CA PRO A 222 -14.92 -17.04 -17.63
C PRO A 222 -15.94 -18.17 -17.78
N LEU A 223 -16.16 -19.00 -16.74
CA LEU A 223 -17.12 -20.10 -16.75
C LEU A 223 -18.39 -19.79 -15.96
N GLU A 224 -18.30 -18.87 -14.99
CA GLU A 224 -19.46 -18.44 -14.20
C GLU A 224 -20.28 -17.37 -14.95
N PHE A 225 -19.60 -16.52 -15.73
CA PHE A 225 -20.20 -15.49 -16.59
C PHE A 225 -19.66 -15.56 -18.03
N PRO A 226 -19.78 -16.71 -18.72
CA PRO A 226 -19.15 -16.91 -20.02
C PRO A 226 -19.65 -15.96 -21.11
N GLU A 227 -20.89 -15.49 -21.04
CA GLU A 227 -21.47 -14.48 -21.93
C GLU A 227 -20.78 -13.11 -21.82
N VAL A 228 -20.20 -12.80 -20.67
CA VAL A 228 -19.45 -11.55 -20.43
C VAL A 228 -18.03 -11.64 -21.00
N PHE A 229 -17.37 -12.78 -20.84
CA PHE A 229 -15.96 -12.95 -21.22
C PHE A 229 -15.76 -13.51 -22.64
N ASN A 230 -16.80 -14.10 -23.24
CA ASN A 230 -16.79 -14.64 -24.62
C ASN A 230 -18.04 -14.17 -25.41
N PRO A 231 -18.24 -12.84 -25.55
CA PRO A 231 -19.44 -12.26 -26.16
C PRO A 231 -19.59 -12.59 -27.66
N GLN A 232 -20.83 -12.67 -28.14
CA GLN A 232 -21.17 -13.08 -29.52
C GLN A 232 -21.80 -11.97 -30.36
N PRO A 233 -21.36 -11.75 -31.62
CA PRO A 233 -21.99 -10.77 -32.49
C PRO A 233 -23.44 -11.19 -32.82
N GLU A 234 -24.35 -10.22 -32.82
CA GLU A 234 -25.76 -10.43 -33.19
C GLU A 234 -25.84 -10.99 -34.63
N ASN A 235 -26.51 -12.14 -34.81
CA ASN A 235 -26.69 -12.89 -36.07
C ASN A 235 -25.52 -13.76 -36.58
N SER A 236 -24.69 -14.33 -35.71
CA SER A 236 -23.63 -15.29 -36.08
C SER A 236 -24.14 -16.74 -36.31
N SER A 237 -25.18 -16.93 -37.13
CA SER A 237 -25.48 -18.27 -37.67
C SER A 237 -24.53 -18.68 -38.81
N ASN A 238 -23.62 -17.78 -39.22
CA ASN A 238 -22.72 -17.97 -40.36
C ASN A 238 -21.25 -17.94 -39.92
N TYR A 239 -20.54 -19.05 -40.11
CA TYR A 239 -19.12 -19.23 -39.77
C TYR A 239 -18.20 -18.23 -40.50
N GLU A 240 -18.63 -17.69 -41.65
CA GLU A 240 -17.84 -16.76 -42.48
C GLU A 240 -17.83 -15.30 -41.97
N LEU A 241 -18.77 -14.89 -41.12
CA LEU A 241 -18.75 -13.55 -40.47
C LEU A 241 -17.68 -13.43 -39.37
N ARG A 242 -16.99 -14.53 -39.04
CA ARG A 242 -15.88 -14.60 -38.07
C ARG A 242 -14.62 -13.81 -38.53
N ILE A 243 -14.57 -13.33 -39.79
CA ILE A 243 -13.39 -12.68 -40.40
C ILE A 243 -13.53 -11.15 -40.47
N THR A 244 -14.68 -10.57 -40.10
CA THR A 244 -14.74 -9.10 -39.94
C THR A 244 -14.15 -8.73 -38.58
N ASN A 245 -13.15 -7.85 -38.55
CA ASN A 245 -12.38 -7.35 -37.38
C ASN A 245 -13.20 -6.67 -36.25
N TYR A 246 -14.46 -7.03 -36.03
CA TYR A 246 -15.27 -6.58 -34.90
C TYR A 246 -15.26 -7.66 -33.80
N GLU A 247 -14.22 -7.66 -32.97
CA GLU A 247 -14.28 -8.36 -31.69
C GLU A 247 -15.19 -7.59 -30.74
N LEU A 248 -16.19 -8.26 -30.17
CA LEU A 248 -17.01 -7.65 -29.12
C LEU A 248 -16.19 -7.46 -27.83
N PRO A 249 -16.48 -6.41 -27.05
CA PRO A 249 -15.72 -6.11 -25.85
C PRO A 249 -15.88 -7.22 -24.79
N LYS A 250 -14.79 -7.93 -24.49
CA LYS A 250 -14.73 -8.99 -23.48
C LYS A 250 -14.61 -8.37 -22.08
N GLY A 251 -15.47 -8.77 -21.15
CA GLY A 251 -15.46 -8.27 -19.76
C GLY A 251 -16.57 -7.26 -19.46
N PHE A 252 -16.70 -6.89 -18.19
CA PHE A 252 -17.76 -6.02 -17.72
C PHE A 252 -17.60 -4.57 -18.21
N SER A 253 -18.71 -3.92 -18.53
CA SER A 253 -18.70 -2.47 -18.82
C SER A 253 -18.49 -1.62 -17.56
N CYS A 254 -18.92 -2.11 -16.40
CA CYS A 254 -18.77 -1.43 -15.12
C CYS A 254 -18.61 -2.44 -13.97
N VAL A 255 -17.67 -2.17 -13.07
CA VAL A 255 -17.50 -2.92 -11.82
C VAL A 255 -17.54 -1.94 -10.65
N LEU A 256 -18.47 -2.16 -9.72
CA LEU A 256 -18.61 -1.38 -8.50
C LEU A 256 -18.43 -2.29 -7.28
N GLY A 257 -17.84 -1.80 -6.20
CA GLY A 257 -17.72 -2.61 -4.99
C GLY A 257 -17.11 -1.93 -3.78
N ASN A 258 -17.25 -2.60 -2.64
CA ASN A 258 -16.57 -2.30 -1.39
C ASN A 258 -15.76 -3.54 -0.96
N PRO A 259 -14.57 -3.76 -1.52
CA PRO A 259 -13.79 -4.96 -1.22
C PRO A 259 -13.44 -5.11 0.26
N PRO A 260 -13.24 -6.35 0.74
CA PRO A 260 -12.76 -6.65 2.10
C PRO A 260 -11.38 -6.07 2.39
N TRP A 261 -11.10 -5.66 3.64
CA TRP A 261 -9.86 -4.98 4.06
C TRP A 261 -8.93 -5.83 4.93
N GLU A 262 -9.20 -7.13 5.05
CA GLU A 262 -8.47 -8.07 5.88
C GLU A 262 -7.11 -8.48 5.28
N ARG A 263 -6.29 -9.12 6.12
CA ARG A 263 -5.07 -9.81 5.69
C ARG A 263 -5.36 -11.29 5.51
N ILE A 264 -4.77 -11.88 4.48
CA ILE A 264 -4.90 -13.31 4.18
C ILE A 264 -4.19 -14.17 5.23
N LYS A 265 -3.13 -13.63 5.84
CA LYS A 265 -2.38 -14.28 6.89
C LYS A 265 -3.25 -14.51 8.13
N LEU A 266 -3.33 -15.77 8.56
CA LEU A 266 -4.04 -16.17 9.78
C LEU A 266 -3.58 -15.35 10.99
N GLN A 267 -4.50 -14.63 11.61
CA GLN A 267 -4.27 -13.92 12.86
C GLN A 267 -4.55 -14.85 14.04
N GLU A 268 -3.48 -15.38 14.66
CA GLU A 268 -3.59 -16.34 15.77
C GLU A 268 -4.54 -15.84 16.87
N LYS A 269 -4.44 -14.57 17.24
CA LYS A 269 -5.28 -13.98 18.30
C LYS A 269 -6.76 -14.05 17.94
N GLU A 270 -7.12 -13.74 16.70
CA GLU A 270 -8.51 -13.77 16.23
C GLU A 270 -9.02 -15.20 16.13
N PHE A 271 -8.20 -16.13 15.62
CA PHE A 271 -8.53 -17.55 15.57
C PHE A 271 -8.83 -18.11 16.97
N PHE A 272 -8.00 -17.78 17.97
CA PHE A 272 -8.18 -18.28 19.32
C PHE A 272 -9.19 -17.50 20.16
N ALA A 273 -9.61 -16.28 19.78
CA ALA A 273 -10.49 -15.43 20.60
C ALA A 273 -11.80 -16.12 21.00
N SER A 274 -12.39 -16.92 20.11
CA SER A 274 -13.62 -17.69 20.37
C SER A 274 -13.37 -19.16 20.77
N ARG A 275 -12.12 -19.61 20.80
CA ARG A 275 -11.74 -21.04 20.98
C ARG A 275 -10.88 -21.30 22.23
N SER A 276 -10.03 -20.34 22.62
CA SER A 276 -9.19 -20.39 23.82
C SER A 276 -8.77 -18.97 24.24
N LEU A 277 -9.40 -18.45 25.29
CA LEU A 277 -9.10 -17.12 25.83
C LEU A 277 -7.65 -17.02 26.36
N ASP A 278 -7.11 -18.10 26.92
CA ASP A 278 -5.73 -18.13 27.46
C ASP A 278 -4.69 -17.90 26.36
N ILE A 279 -4.88 -18.52 25.19
CA ILE A 279 -3.98 -18.36 24.04
C ILE A 279 -4.17 -16.97 23.40
N ALA A 280 -5.42 -16.52 23.26
CA ALA A 280 -5.73 -15.22 22.69
C ALA A 280 -5.16 -14.05 23.53
N ASN A 281 -5.25 -14.15 24.85
CA ASN A 281 -4.84 -13.12 25.81
C ASN A 281 -3.42 -13.31 26.37
N ALA A 282 -2.62 -14.21 25.80
CA ALA A 282 -1.23 -14.39 26.19
C ALA A 282 -0.45 -13.05 26.15
N PRO A 283 0.42 -12.78 27.14
CA PRO A 283 1.00 -11.45 27.37
C PRO A 283 1.97 -11.01 26.26
N ASN A 284 2.54 -11.96 25.52
CA ASN A 284 3.41 -11.70 24.37
C ASN A 284 3.38 -12.89 23.40
N LYS A 285 3.97 -12.69 22.22
CA LYS A 285 4.03 -13.70 21.15
C LYS A 285 4.71 -15.00 21.61
N ALA A 286 5.83 -14.91 22.32
CA ALA A 286 6.56 -16.09 22.78
C ALA A 286 5.76 -16.96 23.76
N ALA A 287 4.99 -16.34 24.66
CA ALA A 287 4.07 -17.03 25.55
C ALA A 287 2.95 -17.74 24.77
N ARG A 288 2.38 -17.06 23.77
CA ARG A 288 1.37 -17.65 22.88
C ARG A 288 1.91 -18.87 22.13
N GLU A 289 3.08 -18.74 21.52
CA GLU A 289 3.73 -19.83 20.78
C GLU A 289 4.00 -21.06 21.67
N ARG A 290 4.34 -20.86 22.95
CA ARG A 290 4.48 -21.98 23.91
C ARG A 290 3.14 -22.67 24.17
N LEU A 291 2.07 -21.90 24.40
CA LEU A 291 0.73 -22.48 24.63
C LEU A 291 0.22 -23.23 23.39
N ILE A 292 0.45 -22.70 22.19
CA ILE A 292 0.11 -23.36 20.92
C ILE A 292 0.88 -24.68 20.77
N LYS A 293 2.17 -24.71 21.11
CA LYS A 293 2.98 -25.95 21.07
C LYS A 293 2.49 -27.04 22.03
N GLU A 294 1.76 -26.67 23.09
CA GLU A 294 1.16 -27.62 24.03
C GLU A 294 -0.22 -28.13 23.59
N LEU A 295 -0.87 -27.49 22.61
CA LEU A 295 -2.21 -27.86 22.14
C LEU A 295 -2.33 -29.32 21.71
N PRO A 296 -1.40 -29.92 20.95
CA PRO A 296 -1.54 -31.33 20.55
C PRO A 296 -1.68 -32.31 21.71
N LYS A 297 -1.19 -31.94 22.91
CA LYS A 297 -1.33 -32.74 24.12
C LYS A 297 -2.60 -32.39 24.92
N LYS A 298 -2.98 -31.11 24.97
CA LYS A 298 -4.10 -30.62 25.79
C LYS A 298 -5.45 -30.68 25.09
N ASN A 299 -5.47 -30.37 23.80
CA ASN A 299 -6.67 -30.34 22.96
C ASN A 299 -6.28 -30.66 21.50
N PRO A 300 -6.16 -31.95 21.15
CA PRO A 300 -5.75 -32.37 19.81
C PRO A 300 -6.69 -31.86 18.70
N ALA A 301 -7.99 -31.78 18.96
CA ALA A 301 -8.97 -31.29 17.99
C ALA A 301 -8.75 -29.80 17.66
N LEU A 302 -8.49 -28.96 18.67
CA LEU A 302 -8.15 -27.55 18.46
C LEU A 302 -6.78 -27.38 17.79
N ALA A 303 -5.83 -28.27 18.09
CA ALA A 303 -4.52 -28.29 17.42
C ALA A 303 -4.69 -28.56 15.91
N GLN A 304 -5.46 -29.59 15.55
CA GLN A 304 -5.74 -29.93 14.15
C GLN A 304 -6.49 -28.80 13.45
N ALA A 305 -7.53 -28.23 14.07
CA ALA A 305 -8.27 -27.11 13.50
C ALA A 305 -7.39 -25.87 13.26
N PHE A 306 -6.39 -25.63 14.12
CA PHE A 306 -5.41 -24.55 13.92
C PHE A 306 -4.44 -24.87 12.79
N GLU A 307 -3.99 -26.13 12.69
CA GLU A 307 -3.13 -26.59 11.60
C GLU A 307 -3.83 -26.51 10.24
N ASP A 308 -5.09 -26.91 10.16
CA ASP A 308 -5.92 -26.81 8.96
C ASP A 308 -6.15 -25.35 8.55
N ALA A 309 -6.48 -24.47 9.51
CA ALA A 309 -6.63 -23.04 9.24
C ALA A 309 -5.32 -22.39 8.77
N LYS A 310 -4.17 -22.88 9.26
CA LYS A 310 -2.85 -22.41 8.85
C LYS A 310 -2.48 -22.91 7.46
N HIS A 311 -2.71 -24.18 7.17
CA HIS A 311 -2.57 -24.74 5.84
C HIS A 311 -3.42 -23.94 4.84
N ASP A 312 -4.71 -23.72 5.12
CA ASP A 312 -5.62 -22.99 4.24
C ASP A 312 -5.15 -21.55 3.95
N ALA A 313 -4.76 -20.79 4.98
CA ALA A 313 -4.27 -19.43 4.80
C ALA A 313 -2.95 -19.38 4.00
N GLU A 314 -2.04 -20.33 4.25
CA GLU A 314 -0.77 -20.44 3.53
C GLU A 314 -0.98 -20.91 2.08
N ALA A 315 -1.91 -21.85 1.84
CA ALA A 315 -2.30 -22.33 0.51
C ALA A 315 -2.98 -21.23 -0.31
N GLN A 316 -3.89 -20.45 0.29
CA GLN A 316 -4.47 -19.28 -0.38
C GLN A 316 -3.41 -18.21 -0.69
N SER A 317 -2.49 -17.95 0.25
CA SER A 317 -1.36 -17.05 -0.02
C SER A 317 -0.45 -17.58 -1.13
N LYS A 318 -0.23 -18.89 -1.21
CA LYS A 318 0.54 -19.56 -2.27
C LYS A 318 -0.18 -19.38 -3.61
N PHE A 319 -1.49 -19.65 -3.67
CA PHE A 319 -2.30 -19.41 -4.86
C PHE A 319 -2.15 -17.97 -5.36
N ILE A 320 -2.34 -16.97 -4.48
CA ILE A 320 -2.30 -15.57 -4.90
C ILE A 320 -0.92 -15.13 -5.42
N ARG A 321 0.16 -15.67 -4.87
CA ARG A 321 1.52 -15.32 -5.32
C ARG A 321 1.92 -16.05 -6.59
N GLU A 322 1.60 -17.33 -6.67
CA GLU A 322 2.23 -18.25 -7.62
C GLU A 322 1.30 -18.63 -8.79
N SER A 323 0.01 -18.25 -8.73
CA SER A 323 -0.95 -18.45 -9.85
C SER A 323 -0.68 -17.57 -11.07
N GLY A 324 0.11 -16.51 -10.91
CA GLY A 324 0.29 -15.48 -11.94
C GLY A 324 -0.86 -14.46 -12.04
N ARG A 325 -1.91 -14.60 -11.22
CA ARG A 325 -3.12 -13.75 -11.29
C ARG A 325 -2.94 -12.34 -10.70
N PHE A 326 -1.98 -12.14 -9.80
CA PHE A 326 -1.81 -10.89 -9.04
C PHE A 326 -0.37 -10.33 -9.09
N PRO A 327 0.20 -10.12 -10.29
CA PRO A 327 1.59 -9.71 -10.45
C PRO A 327 1.93 -8.37 -9.78
N LEU A 328 0.95 -7.49 -9.60
CA LEU A 328 1.17 -6.13 -9.12
C LEU A 328 0.91 -5.95 -7.62
N THR A 329 0.06 -6.78 -7.02
CA THR A 329 -0.41 -6.57 -5.63
C THR A 329 -0.08 -7.69 -4.64
N ALA A 330 0.43 -8.84 -5.09
CA ALA A 330 0.81 -9.97 -4.22
C ALA A 330 2.18 -9.79 -3.51
N VAL A 331 2.44 -8.64 -2.90
CA VAL A 331 3.72 -8.26 -2.27
C VAL A 331 3.61 -8.16 -0.75
N GLY A 332 4.61 -8.65 -0.02
CA GLY A 332 4.64 -8.55 1.46
C GLY A 332 3.50 -9.31 2.13
N ASP A 333 3.02 -8.85 3.30
CA ASP A 333 1.77 -9.35 3.90
C ASP A 333 0.58 -8.88 3.02
N ILE A 334 -0.13 -9.83 2.40
CA ILE A 334 -1.17 -9.53 1.39
C ILE A 334 -2.45 -9.06 2.09
N ASN A 335 -2.94 -7.89 1.68
CA ASN A 335 -4.27 -7.39 2.04
C ASN A 335 -5.25 -7.69 0.91
N THR A 336 -6.46 -8.13 1.25
CA THR A 336 -7.48 -8.53 0.27
C THR A 336 -7.91 -7.36 -0.62
N TYR A 337 -8.01 -6.15 -0.10
CA TYR A 337 -8.42 -4.97 -0.87
C TYR A 337 -7.52 -4.72 -2.10
N ALA A 338 -6.22 -5.03 -1.99
CA ALA A 338 -5.24 -4.78 -3.04
C ALA A 338 -5.43 -5.78 -4.20
N VAL A 339 -5.53 -7.06 -3.88
CA VAL A 339 -5.78 -8.12 -4.89
C VAL A 339 -7.17 -8.03 -5.50
N PHE A 340 -8.15 -7.49 -4.76
CA PHE A 340 -9.45 -7.12 -5.32
C PHE A 340 -9.35 -5.95 -6.29
N ALA A 341 -8.58 -4.90 -5.99
CA ALA A 341 -8.39 -3.78 -6.91
C ALA A 341 -7.81 -4.26 -8.24
N GLU A 342 -6.79 -5.11 -8.20
CA GLU A 342 -6.21 -5.74 -9.40
C GLU A 342 -7.24 -6.63 -10.12
N THR A 343 -8.00 -7.45 -9.39
CA THR A 343 -9.09 -8.26 -9.98
C THR A 343 -10.11 -7.38 -10.70
N THR A 344 -10.65 -6.34 -10.07
CA THR A 344 -11.68 -5.50 -10.66
C THR A 344 -11.23 -4.80 -11.94
N ARG A 345 -9.94 -4.47 -12.05
CA ARG A 345 -9.33 -3.95 -13.28
C ARG A 345 -9.27 -5.00 -14.38
N CYS A 346 -8.96 -6.25 -14.07
CA CYS A 346 -8.93 -7.34 -15.05
C CYS A 346 -10.32 -7.82 -15.46
N LEU A 347 -11.36 -7.52 -14.69
CA LEU A 347 -12.74 -7.94 -14.99
C LEU A 347 -13.44 -7.04 -16.02
N ILE A 348 -12.99 -5.79 -16.19
CA ILE A 348 -13.63 -4.86 -17.12
C ILE A 348 -13.14 -5.06 -18.56
N ASN A 349 -13.99 -4.71 -19.51
CA ASN A 349 -13.58 -4.63 -20.91
C ASN A 349 -12.71 -3.41 -21.19
N ASP A 350 -12.17 -3.36 -22.41
CA ASP A 350 -11.30 -2.31 -22.93
C ASP A 350 -11.80 -0.87 -22.74
N ASN A 351 -13.12 -0.65 -22.72
CA ASN A 351 -13.75 0.65 -22.50
C ASN A 351 -14.42 0.78 -21.12
N GLY A 352 -14.30 -0.25 -20.28
CA GLY A 352 -15.04 -0.37 -19.03
C GLY A 352 -14.57 0.60 -17.96
N ARG A 353 -15.31 0.60 -16.84
CA ARG A 353 -15.08 1.49 -15.69
C ARG A 353 -15.10 0.72 -14.38
N VAL A 354 -14.24 1.11 -13.45
CA VAL A 354 -14.24 0.60 -12.07
C VAL A 354 -14.51 1.75 -11.11
N GLY A 355 -15.32 1.51 -10.09
CA GLY A 355 -15.49 2.40 -8.93
C GLY A 355 -15.52 1.59 -7.64
N VAL A 356 -14.43 1.58 -6.87
CA VAL A 356 -14.31 0.76 -5.66
C VAL A 356 -13.86 1.52 -4.43
N ILE A 357 -14.40 1.18 -3.26
CA ILE A 357 -14.04 1.76 -1.96
C ILE A 357 -12.93 0.93 -1.33
N LEU A 358 -11.77 1.54 -1.09
CA LEU A 358 -10.55 0.87 -0.62
C LEU A 358 -9.86 1.67 0.49
N PRO A 359 -9.01 1.06 1.32
CA PRO A 359 -8.07 1.80 2.15
C PRO A 359 -7.14 2.68 1.31
N LEU A 360 -6.75 3.83 1.87
CA LEU A 360 -5.87 4.81 1.21
C LEU A 360 -4.54 4.22 0.74
N GLY A 361 -4.07 3.17 1.42
CA GLY A 361 -2.84 2.44 1.14
C GLY A 361 -2.69 1.97 -0.31
N ILE A 362 -3.79 1.81 -1.06
CA ILE A 362 -3.73 1.44 -2.50
C ILE A 362 -2.88 2.42 -3.34
N ALA A 363 -2.80 3.69 -2.95
CA ALA A 363 -2.04 4.73 -3.66
C ALA A 363 -0.73 5.17 -2.97
N THR A 364 -0.56 4.82 -1.68
CA THR A 364 0.50 5.42 -0.84
C THR A 364 1.51 4.40 -0.31
N ASP A 365 1.14 3.13 -0.19
CA ASP A 365 1.95 2.12 0.48
C ASP A 365 2.99 1.52 -0.47
N ALA A 366 4.12 1.07 0.09
CA ALA A 366 5.18 0.46 -0.70
C ALA A 366 4.76 -0.88 -1.35
N THR A 367 3.90 -1.66 -0.70
CA THR A 367 3.42 -2.97 -1.19
C THR A 367 2.49 -2.87 -2.41
N THR A 368 1.83 -1.72 -2.60
CA THR A 368 0.89 -1.44 -3.72
C THR A 368 1.50 -0.50 -4.76
N SER A 369 2.71 0.01 -4.53
CA SER A 369 3.39 0.98 -5.40
C SER A 369 3.53 0.51 -6.85
N LYS A 370 3.73 -0.79 -7.09
CA LYS A 370 3.78 -1.37 -8.45
C LYS A 370 2.44 -1.24 -9.16
N PHE A 371 1.34 -1.59 -8.49
CA PHE A 371 -0.01 -1.45 -9.03
C PHE A 371 -0.35 0.00 -9.31
N PHE A 372 -0.14 0.89 -8.34
CA PHE A 372 -0.40 2.32 -8.53
C PHE A 372 0.42 2.92 -9.67
N ARG A 373 1.71 2.59 -9.75
CA ARG A 373 2.58 3.00 -10.86
C ARG A 373 2.03 2.53 -12.20
N ASP A 374 1.65 1.26 -12.31
CA ASP A 374 1.11 0.70 -13.55
C ASP A 374 -0.16 1.42 -14.00
N LEU A 375 -1.05 1.79 -13.07
CA LEU A 375 -2.24 2.59 -13.37
C LEU A 375 -1.91 3.98 -13.93
N VAL A 376 -0.90 4.65 -13.35
CA VAL A 376 -0.43 5.97 -13.81
C VAL A 376 0.28 5.86 -15.16
N GLU A 377 1.12 4.83 -15.33
CA GLU A 377 1.92 4.65 -16.54
C GLU A 377 1.10 4.24 -17.75
N SER A 378 0.03 3.48 -17.54
CA SER A 378 -0.96 3.05 -18.54
C SER A 378 -2.09 4.06 -18.77
N SER A 379 -2.08 5.21 -18.09
CA SER A 379 -3.15 6.23 -18.14
C SER A 379 -4.56 5.67 -17.83
N SER A 380 -4.65 4.58 -17.06
CA SER A 380 -5.92 3.91 -16.74
C SER A 380 -6.57 4.43 -15.45
N LEU A 381 -5.87 5.28 -14.69
CA LEU A 381 -6.41 5.95 -13.51
C LEU A 381 -7.18 7.22 -13.90
N LEU A 382 -8.48 7.28 -13.58
CA LEU A 382 -9.26 8.51 -13.76
C LEU A 382 -9.13 9.43 -12.55
N ARG A 383 -9.43 8.88 -11.36
CA ARG A 383 -9.59 9.67 -10.15
C ARG A 383 -9.37 8.87 -8.88
N ILE A 384 -8.85 9.53 -7.85
CA ILE A 384 -8.96 9.08 -6.46
C ILE A 384 -9.62 10.16 -5.60
N GLN A 385 -10.63 9.76 -4.84
CA GLN A 385 -11.26 10.60 -3.83
C GLN A 385 -11.00 10.02 -2.45
N GLY A 386 -10.15 10.67 -1.65
CA GLY A 386 -9.80 10.24 -0.30
C GLY A 386 -10.62 10.93 0.78
N PHE A 387 -11.04 10.13 1.76
CA PHE A 387 -11.92 10.51 2.84
C PHE A 387 -11.29 10.23 4.21
N GLU A 388 -11.63 11.07 5.18
CA GLU A 388 -11.38 10.83 6.60
C GLU A 388 -12.72 10.58 7.31
N ASN A 389 -12.81 9.53 8.12
CA ASN A 389 -14.02 9.22 8.88
C ASN A 389 -14.19 10.10 10.14
N GLU A 390 -13.50 11.25 10.23
CA GLU A 390 -13.52 12.14 11.41
C GLU A 390 -14.93 12.65 11.75
N LYS A 391 -15.80 12.79 10.74
CA LYS A 391 -17.23 13.16 10.90
C LYS A 391 -18.18 11.96 10.92
N PHE A 392 -17.67 10.75 11.10
CA PHE A 392 -18.46 9.52 11.17
C PHE A 392 -19.36 9.30 9.94
N LEU A 393 -18.80 9.45 8.72
CA LEU A 393 -19.46 9.02 7.48
C LEU A 393 -19.95 7.57 7.59
N PHE A 394 -19.16 6.74 8.26
CA PHE A 394 -19.53 5.41 8.71
C PHE A 394 -19.48 5.37 10.26
N PRO A 395 -20.64 5.43 10.95
CA PRO A 395 -20.70 5.50 12.41
C PRO A 395 -20.10 4.31 13.14
N GLY A 396 -20.10 3.12 12.50
CA GLY A 396 -19.54 1.89 13.06
C GLY A 396 -18.03 1.73 12.89
N ILE A 397 -17.35 2.70 12.26
CA ILE A 397 -15.92 2.67 11.97
C ILE A 397 -15.20 3.72 12.81
N ASP A 398 -13.98 3.42 13.28
CA ASP A 398 -13.17 4.38 14.03
C ASP A 398 -12.96 5.68 13.21
N HIS A 399 -13.10 6.82 13.86
CA HIS A 399 -13.03 8.15 13.23
C HIS A 399 -11.67 8.45 12.57
N ARG A 400 -10.61 7.71 12.92
CA ARG A 400 -9.25 7.88 12.36
C ARG A 400 -9.02 7.08 11.08
N VAL A 401 -9.99 6.26 10.67
CA VAL A 401 -9.87 5.45 9.46
C VAL A 401 -9.98 6.35 8.24
N SER A 402 -9.01 6.20 7.33
CA SER A 402 -8.98 6.86 6.03
C SER A 402 -9.19 5.83 4.93
N PHE A 403 -10.02 6.18 3.95
CA PHE A 403 -10.34 5.34 2.80
C PHE A 403 -10.44 6.21 1.54
N CYS A 404 -10.54 5.59 0.38
CA CYS A 404 -10.73 6.30 -0.87
C CYS A 404 -11.69 5.57 -1.80
N ILE A 405 -12.26 6.30 -2.74
CA ILE A 405 -12.89 5.74 -3.93
C ILE A 405 -11.86 5.80 -5.06
N LEU A 406 -11.55 4.65 -5.64
CA LEU A 406 -10.66 4.48 -6.79
C LEU A 406 -11.49 4.35 -8.07
N PHE A 407 -11.20 5.19 -9.06
CA PHE A 407 -11.86 5.17 -10.37
C PHE A 407 -10.89 4.81 -11.48
N LEU A 408 -11.16 3.72 -12.20
CA LEU A 408 -10.29 3.22 -13.29
C LEU A 408 -11.04 3.12 -14.62
N GLY A 409 -10.27 3.06 -15.71
CA GLY A 409 -10.72 2.74 -17.06
C GLY A 409 -10.03 1.49 -17.63
N GLY A 410 -10.64 0.90 -18.65
CA GLY A 410 -10.08 -0.22 -19.42
C GLY A 410 -8.88 0.18 -20.30
N SER A 411 -8.35 -0.80 -21.02
CA SER A 411 -7.09 -0.67 -21.79
C SER A 411 -7.12 0.35 -22.94
N GLN A 412 -8.30 0.64 -23.52
CA GLN A 412 -8.48 1.60 -24.62
C GLN A 412 -8.81 3.01 -24.11
N VAL A 413 -8.78 3.20 -22.79
CA VAL A 413 -9.09 4.46 -22.15
C VAL A 413 -7.79 5.14 -21.78
N ASP A 414 -7.63 6.39 -22.22
CA ASP A 414 -6.41 7.17 -21.98
C ASP A 414 -6.75 8.46 -21.24
N PHE A 415 -6.53 8.46 -19.93
CA PHE A 415 -6.66 9.65 -19.09
C PHE A 415 -5.36 10.44 -19.06
N MET A 416 -5.31 11.51 -19.87
CA MET A 416 -4.16 12.43 -19.92
C MET A 416 -3.89 13.13 -18.58
N GLU A 417 -4.96 13.40 -17.82
CA GLU A 417 -4.90 13.96 -16.47
C GLU A 417 -5.66 13.06 -15.49
N MET A 418 -5.01 12.76 -14.37
CA MET A 418 -5.59 12.05 -13.23
C MET A 418 -6.02 13.06 -12.18
N ASN A 419 -7.24 12.91 -11.66
CA ASN A 419 -7.81 13.83 -10.68
C ASN A 419 -7.74 13.28 -9.25
N PHE A 420 -7.34 14.14 -8.31
CA PHE A 420 -7.18 13.76 -6.91
C PHE A 420 -7.91 14.74 -5.99
N SER A 421 -8.50 14.21 -4.94
CA SER A 421 -9.03 15.00 -3.82
C SER A 421 -8.80 14.23 -2.53
N TRP A 422 -8.43 14.93 -1.46
CA TRP A 422 -8.02 14.32 -0.20
C TRP A 422 -8.67 15.00 0.99
N PHE A 423 -8.67 14.30 2.13
CA PHE A 423 -9.19 14.79 3.40
C PHE A 423 -10.65 15.26 3.33
N ALA A 424 -11.45 14.62 2.48
CA ALA A 424 -12.87 14.90 2.38
C ALA A 424 -13.62 14.24 3.54
N SER A 425 -14.56 14.97 4.13
CA SER A 425 -15.48 14.49 5.17
C SER A 425 -16.83 14.08 4.60
N ASN A 426 -17.07 14.30 3.30
CA ASN A 426 -18.23 13.87 2.54
C ASN A 426 -17.99 14.01 1.02
N VAL A 427 -18.89 13.46 0.21
CA VAL A 427 -18.78 13.46 -1.27
C VAL A 427 -18.85 14.87 -1.87
N THR A 428 -19.64 15.77 -1.30
CA THR A 428 -19.71 17.16 -1.77
C THR A 428 -18.36 17.84 -1.65
N GLN A 429 -17.70 17.68 -0.50
CA GLN A 429 -16.36 18.21 -0.25
C GLN A 429 -15.32 17.59 -1.18
N ALA A 430 -15.40 16.29 -1.46
CA ALA A 430 -14.50 15.63 -2.40
C ALA A 430 -14.59 16.23 -3.82
N ASN A 431 -15.71 16.84 -4.19
CA ASN A 431 -15.92 17.45 -5.51
C ASN A 431 -15.75 18.99 -5.51
N GLU A 432 -15.35 19.61 -4.40
CA GLU A 432 -15.04 21.05 -4.35
C GLU A 432 -13.86 21.38 -5.27
N LEU A 433 -14.04 22.35 -6.18
CA LEU A 433 -13.02 22.74 -7.15
C LEU A 433 -11.66 23.10 -6.53
N ALA A 434 -11.66 23.73 -5.34
CA ALA A 434 -10.43 24.10 -4.63
C ALA A 434 -9.60 22.88 -4.17
N ARG A 435 -10.25 21.73 -3.93
CA ARG A 435 -9.63 20.48 -3.46
C ARG A 435 -9.23 19.54 -4.61
N GLN A 436 -9.68 19.84 -5.82
CA GLN A 436 -9.47 19.03 -7.00
C GLN A 436 -8.08 19.33 -7.59
N VAL A 437 -7.20 18.34 -7.57
CA VAL A 437 -5.82 18.45 -8.07
C VAL A 437 -5.63 17.51 -9.25
N ASN A 438 -5.27 18.08 -10.40
CA ASN A 438 -4.94 17.28 -11.59
C ASN A 438 -3.43 17.07 -11.69
N LEU A 439 -3.04 15.82 -11.89
CA LEU A 439 -1.66 15.40 -12.10
C LEU A 439 -1.56 14.58 -13.38
N THR A 440 -0.52 14.85 -14.15
CA THR A 440 -0.14 14.08 -15.34
C THR A 440 0.89 13.02 -14.99
N LYS A 441 1.13 12.05 -15.88
CA LYS A 441 2.22 11.06 -15.72
C LYS A 441 3.59 11.73 -15.53
N SER A 442 3.85 12.84 -16.21
CA SER A 442 5.10 13.60 -16.05
C SER A 442 5.19 14.29 -14.70
N ASP A 443 4.07 14.73 -14.10
CA ASP A 443 4.07 15.27 -12.74
C ASP A 443 4.50 14.21 -11.71
N PHE A 444 4.07 12.94 -11.86
CA PHE A 444 4.54 11.84 -11.00
C PHE A 444 6.03 11.56 -11.19
N ALA A 445 6.51 11.54 -12.44
CA ALA A 445 7.92 11.34 -12.74
C ALA A 445 8.79 12.49 -12.18
N LEU A 446 8.25 13.70 -12.13
CA LEU A 446 8.90 14.89 -11.57
C LEU A 446 8.94 14.84 -10.03
N ILE A 447 7.81 14.57 -9.38
CA ILE A 447 7.68 14.65 -7.92
C ILE A 447 8.24 13.40 -7.24
N ASN A 448 8.04 12.21 -7.82
CA ASN A 448 8.36 10.90 -7.25
C ASN A 448 9.06 9.97 -8.29
N PRO A 449 10.20 10.36 -8.87
CA PRO A 449 10.85 9.59 -9.95
C PRO A 449 11.22 8.14 -9.57
N ASN A 450 11.64 7.89 -8.32
CA ASN A 450 12.09 6.57 -7.86
C ASN A 450 10.90 5.65 -7.55
N THR A 451 9.82 6.20 -6.96
CA THR A 451 8.72 5.40 -6.39
C THR A 451 7.40 5.47 -7.15
N PHE A 452 7.08 6.60 -7.81
CA PHE A 452 5.77 6.90 -8.39
C PHE A 452 4.60 6.92 -7.38
N ASN A 453 4.88 6.95 -6.08
CA ASN A 453 3.81 7.04 -5.06
C ASN A 453 2.98 8.32 -5.22
N CYS A 454 1.73 8.29 -4.75
CA CYS A 454 0.84 9.43 -4.87
C CYS A 454 1.15 10.56 -3.88
N PRO A 455 1.35 11.81 -4.31
CA PRO A 455 1.34 12.96 -3.41
C PRO A 455 -0.10 13.27 -2.94
N ILE A 456 -0.24 13.81 -1.72
CA ILE A 456 -1.54 14.03 -1.06
C ILE A 456 -1.78 15.53 -0.84
N PHE A 457 -2.02 16.24 -1.93
CA PHE A 457 -2.26 17.70 -1.91
C PHE A 457 -3.64 18.06 -1.37
N ARG A 458 -3.74 18.93 -0.37
CA ARG A 458 -5.05 19.38 0.15
C ARG A 458 -5.82 20.23 -0.86
N THR A 459 -5.12 21.02 -1.65
CA THR A 459 -5.70 21.94 -2.63
C THR A 459 -4.94 21.98 -3.95
N ARG A 460 -5.58 22.55 -4.97
CA ARG A 460 -4.95 22.83 -6.26
C ARG A 460 -3.70 23.71 -6.10
N GLN A 461 -3.78 24.74 -5.26
CA GLN A 461 -2.67 25.64 -4.97
C GLN A 461 -1.46 24.92 -4.36
N ASP A 462 -1.71 23.96 -3.46
CA ASP A 462 -0.64 23.12 -2.90
C ASP A 462 0.08 22.30 -3.97
N GLY A 463 -0.69 21.71 -4.89
CA GLY A 463 -0.18 20.92 -6.00
C GLY A 463 0.62 21.77 -6.99
N GLU A 464 0.08 22.92 -7.42
CA GLU A 464 0.74 23.82 -8.37
C GLU A 464 2.04 24.39 -7.80
N LEU A 465 2.02 24.87 -6.54
CA LEU A 465 3.22 25.39 -5.88
C LEU A 465 4.29 24.32 -5.69
N THR A 466 3.90 23.12 -5.25
CA THR A 466 4.83 22.00 -5.09
C THR A 466 5.44 21.61 -6.43
N LYS A 467 4.62 21.45 -7.49
CA LYS A 467 5.10 21.16 -8.85
C LYS A 467 6.12 22.18 -9.33
N ARG A 468 5.83 23.48 -9.16
CA ARG A 468 6.76 24.56 -9.52
C ARG A 468 8.09 24.44 -8.79
N ILE A 469 8.08 24.10 -7.49
CA ILE A 469 9.32 23.91 -6.74
C ILE A 469 10.12 22.73 -7.30
N TYR A 470 9.48 21.60 -7.60
CA TYR A 470 10.15 20.43 -8.19
C TYR A 470 10.72 20.70 -9.59
N GLN A 471 10.13 21.60 -10.37
CA GLN A 471 10.69 22.05 -11.66
C GLN A 471 11.97 22.87 -11.48
N LEU A 472 12.13 23.55 -10.34
CA LEU A 472 13.24 24.46 -10.08
C LEU A 472 14.36 23.87 -9.24
N VAL A 473 14.05 22.89 -8.39
CA VAL A 473 14.96 22.34 -7.38
C VAL A 473 15.02 20.82 -7.52
N PRO A 474 16.22 20.24 -7.75
CA PRO A 474 16.38 18.81 -7.89
C PRO A 474 16.12 18.08 -6.56
N ILE A 475 15.87 16.77 -6.66
CA ILE A 475 15.76 15.90 -5.50
C ILE A 475 17.13 15.52 -4.93
N TRP A 476 17.18 14.95 -3.72
CA TRP A 476 18.44 14.51 -3.10
C TRP A 476 19.14 13.44 -3.93
N GLU A 477 18.39 12.42 -4.35
CA GLU A 477 18.93 11.25 -5.04
C GLU A 477 17.89 10.70 -6.03
N ASN A 478 18.21 10.77 -7.32
CA ASN A 478 17.47 10.10 -8.37
C ASN A 478 18.18 8.77 -8.72
N GLU A 479 17.59 7.67 -8.27
CA GLU A 479 18.14 6.32 -8.42
C GLU A 479 18.10 5.84 -9.88
N LYS A 480 17.26 6.44 -10.73
CA LYS A 480 17.17 6.09 -12.16
C LYS A 480 18.28 6.74 -12.99
N THR A 481 18.66 7.96 -12.64
CA THR A 481 19.70 8.72 -13.36
C THR A 481 21.04 8.69 -12.64
N ASP A 482 21.15 7.96 -11.52
CA ASP A 482 22.29 7.95 -10.61
C ASP A 482 22.76 9.37 -10.20
N ASN A 483 21.78 10.28 -10.04
CA ASN A 483 22.07 11.68 -9.71
C ASN A 483 21.96 11.89 -8.20
N ASN A 484 23.09 12.16 -7.55
CA ASN A 484 23.19 12.42 -6.11
C ASN A 484 24.10 13.65 -5.87
N LEU A 485 23.54 14.85 -6.01
CA LEU A 485 24.30 16.10 -6.04
C LEU A 485 25.00 16.43 -4.71
N TRP A 486 24.46 15.95 -3.59
CA TRP A 486 25.08 16.10 -2.26
C TRP A 486 26.01 14.94 -1.88
N CYS A 487 26.20 13.96 -2.77
CA CYS A 487 26.90 12.70 -2.47
C CYS A 487 26.43 12.10 -1.13
N ILE A 488 25.11 12.14 -0.90
CA ILE A 488 24.49 11.78 0.37
C ILE A 488 24.27 10.27 0.45
N SER A 489 24.52 9.70 1.61
CA SER A 489 24.14 8.33 1.97
C SER A 489 23.36 8.33 3.27
N PHE A 490 22.51 7.31 3.43
CA PHE A 490 21.60 7.21 4.56
C PHE A 490 21.98 6.04 5.47
N MET A 491 21.84 6.21 6.78
CA MET A 491 22.15 5.17 7.75
C MET A 491 21.12 5.12 8.88
N ALA A 492 20.67 3.92 9.22
CA ALA A 492 20.06 3.60 10.51
C ALA A 492 21.15 2.94 11.37
N MET A 493 21.56 3.58 12.47
CA MET A 493 22.78 3.18 13.17
C MET A 493 22.57 1.99 14.09
N PHE A 494 21.68 2.04 15.08
CA PHE A 494 21.39 0.92 16.00
C PHE A 494 19.90 0.55 16.02
N HIS A 495 19.58 -0.74 15.97
CA HIS A 495 18.21 -1.24 16.09
C HIS A 495 17.88 -1.54 17.55
N MET A 496 16.81 -0.95 18.10
CA MET A 496 16.59 -0.94 19.55
C MET A 496 16.34 -2.33 20.16
N ALA A 497 15.75 -3.26 19.39
CA ALA A 497 15.59 -4.65 19.80
C ALA A 497 16.84 -5.52 19.51
N ASN A 498 17.25 -5.59 18.24
CA ASN A 498 18.32 -6.49 17.79
C ASN A 498 19.69 -6.17 18.40
N ASP A 499 20.00 -4.88 18.64
CA ASP A 499 21.27 -4.44 19.21
C ASP A 499 21.20 -4.22 20.74
N SER A 500 20.11 -4.63 21.40
CA SER A 500 19.88 -4.35 22.83
C SER A 500 20.97 -4.85 23.77
N SER A 501 21.71 -5.90 23.37
CA SER A 501 22.85 -6.43 24.12
C SER A 501 24.06 -5.47 24.18
N LEU A 502 24.15 -4.51 23.25
CA LEU A 502 25.21 -3.51 23.19
C LEU A 502 24.95 -2.32 24.13
N PHE A 503 23.72 -2.17 24.62
CA PHE A 503 23.30 -0.98 25.37
C PHE A 503 23.65 -1.08 26.85
N LYS A 504 24.17 0.00 27.41
CA LYS A 504 24.49 0.15 28.84
C LYS A 504 23.54 1.14 29.49
N ASN A 505 23.14 0.89 30.75
CA ASN A 505 22.18 1.74 31.48
C ASN A 505 22.83 2.89 32.25
N GLN A 506 24.15 3.00 32.23
CA GLN A 506 24.92 4.01 32.95
C GLN A 506 26.06 4.51 32.06
N ALA A 507 26.46 5.76 32.27
CA ALA A 507 27.65 6.34 31.67
C ALA A 507 28.92 5.64 32.16
N GLY A 508 30.00 5.75 31.39
CA GLY A 508 31.30 5.17 31.73
C GLY A 508 32.37 5.52 30.71
N ASP A 509 33.63 5.22 31.04
CA ASP A 509 34.77 5.51 30.17
C ASP A 509 34.64 4.80 28.82
N GLY A 510 34.87 5.56 27.73
CA GLY A 510 34.73 5.06 26.36
C GLY A 510 33.29 4.85 25.88
N LEU A 511 32.28 5.24 26.68
CA LEU A 511 30.88 5.20 26.27
C LEU A 511 30.41 6.57 25.78
N VAL A 512 29.52 6.56 24.78
CA VAL A 512 28.82 7.74 24.29
C VAL A 512 27.30 7.58 24.44
N PRO A 513 26.54 8.68 24.59
CA PRO A 513 25.09 8.63 24.66
C PRO A 513 24.47 7.90 23.46
N LEU A 514 23.42 7.11 23.69
CA LEU A 514 22.53 6.61 22.64
C LEU A 514 21.34 7.57 22.51
N TYR A 515 21.32 8.36 21.44
CA TYR A 515 20.25 9.29 21.13
C TYR A 515 19.01 8.57 20.58
N GLU A 516 17.84 9.02 21.03
CA GLU A 516 16.53 8.74 20.43
C GLU A 516 15.96 10.03 19.82
N ALA A 517 15.11 9.91 18.81
CA ALA A 517 14.57 11.06 18.07
C ALA A 517 13.93 12.13 18.97
N LYS A 518 13.27 11.72 20.07
CA LYS A 518 12.63 12.65 21.02
C LYS A 518 13.60 13.59 21.73
N MET A 519 14.89 13.25 21.80
CA MET A 519 15.94 13.98 22.54
C MET A 519 16.42 15.27 21.86
N PHE A 520 16.27 15.41 20.54
CA PHE A 520 16.71 16.59 19.79
C PHE A 520 15.58 17.21 18.98
N HIS A 521 15.65 18.50 18.68
CA HIS A 521 14.74 19.22 17.78
C HIS A 521 15.55 20.09 16.81
N GLN A 522 14.87 20.88 15.97
CA GLN A 522 15.49 21.77 15.00
C GLN A 522 16.49 22.70 15.69
N PHE A 523 17.76 22.62 15.27
CA PHE A 523 18.85 23.41 15.86
C PHE A 523 19.06 23.19 17.37
N ASP A 524 18.57 22.10 17.93
CA ASP A 524 18.59 21.86 19.36
C ASP A 524 18.88 20.39 19.66
N HIS A 525 20.17 20.05 19.81
CA HIS A 525 20.58 18.70 20.18
C HIS A 525 20.26 18.36 21.64
N ARG A 526 19.81 19.34 22.46
CA ARG A 526 19.52 19.19 23.89
C ARG A 526 18.05 19.47 24.20
N TYR A 527 17.16 19.06 23.30
CA TYR A 527 15.74 19.39 23.36
C TYR A 527 15.02 18.75 24.55
N SER A 528 15.29 17.48 24.83
CA SER A 528 14.67 16.77 25.95
C SER A 528 15.60 15.70 26.54
N THR A 529 15.38 15.35 27.81
CA THR A 529 16.27 14.50 28.62
C THR A 529 15.47 13.44 29.39
N TYR A 530 16.07 12.28 29.68
CA TYR A 530 15.45 11.27 30.56
C TYR A 530 15.50 11.64 32.04
N GLU A 531 16.39 12.55 32.41
CA GLU A 531 16.44 13.08 33.76
C GLU A 531 15.11 13.75 34.13
N GLY A 532 14.54 13.35 35.27
CA GLY A 532 13.24 13.86 35.74
C GLY A 532 12.02 13.32 34.98
N ALA A 533 12.17 12.33 34.08
CA ALA A 533 11.03 11.75 33.37
C ALA A 533 10.15 10.90 34.32
N THR A 534 8.86 11.25 34.42
CA THR A 534 7.91 10.46 35.21
C THR A 534 7.43 9.22 34.45
N GLN A 535 6.89 8.22 35.15
CA GLN A 535 6.29 7.06 34.50
C GLN A 535 5.17 7.44 33.52
N ALA A 536 4.40 8.50 33.84
CA ALA A 536 3.36 9.02 32.94
C ALA A 536 3.96 9.57 31.64
N ASN A 537 5.08 10.29 31.71
CA ASN A 537 5.81 10.77 30.53
C ASN A 537 6.28 9.59 29.66
N LEU A 538 6.88 8.58 30.28
CA LEU A 538 7.40 7.40 29.58
C LEU A 538 6.30 6.58 28.90
N ASN A 539 5.13 6.45 29.54
CA ASN A 539 3.98 5.72 28.99
C ASN A 539 3.45 6.33 27.68
N VAL A 540 3.57 7.65 27.52
CA VAL A 540 3.19 8.36 26.28
C VAL A 540 4.38 8.71 25.38
N GLY A 541 5.59 8.25 25.73
CA GLY A 541 6.80 8.46 24.93
C GLY A 541 7.35 9.89 24.90
N ILE A 542 6.95 10.75 25.84
CA ILE A 542 7.40 12.15 25.93
C ILE A 542 8.50 12.26 26.98
N LEU A 543 9.47 13.16 26.79
CA LEU A 543 10.51 13.47 27.78
C LEU A 543 10.37 14.92 28.27
N PRO A 544 10.73 15.21 29.53
CA PRO A 544 10.85 16.59 30.03
C PRO A 544 11.80 17.44 29.17
N GLN A 545 11.41 18.68 28.94
CA GLN A 545 12.24 19.67 28.25
C GLN A 545 13.02 20.50 29.29
N PRO A 546 14.35 20.61 29.17
CA PRO A 546 15.16 21.48 30.03
C PRO A 546 14.69 22.94 29.93
N SER A 547 14.70 23.65 31.06
CA SER A 547 14.34 25.08 31.09
C SER A 547 15.37 25.94 30.34
N THR A 548 15.01 27.19 30.05
CA THR A 548 15.91 28.13 29.38
C THR A 548 17.18 28.36 30.20
N GLU A 549 17.05 28.46 31.52
CA GLU A 549 18.16 28.67 32.47
C GLU A 549 19.14 27.49 32.43
N ILE A 550 18.64 26.26 32.31
CA ILE A 550 19.49 25.07 32.16
C ILE A 550 20.20 25.09 30.81
N LYS A 551 19.50 25.43 29.71
CA LYS A 551 20.10 25.49 28.37
C LYS A 551 21.15 26.58 28.20
N GLN A 552 21.08 27.66 29.00
CA GLN A 552 22.10 28.70 29.05
C GLN A 552 23.43 28.23 29.65
N GLN A 553 23.46 27.07 30.31
CA GLN A 553 24.69 26.48 30.81
C GLN A 553 25.42 25.77 29.67
N ASN A 554 26.63 26.25 29.35
CA ASN A 554 27.45 25.72 28.25
C ASN A 554 27.92 24.27 28.46
N ASN A 555 27.93 23.79 29.71
CA ASN A 555 28.32 22.42 30.09
C ASN A 555 27.12 21.45 30.15
N PHE A 556 25.89 21.95 30.01
CA PHE A 556 24.72 21.08 30.10
C PHE A 556 24.67 20.14 28.89
N SER A 557 24.54 18.84 29.15
CA SER A 557 24.28 17.79 28.18
C SER A 557 23.06 16.98 28.64
N ILE A 558 22.36 16.37 27.69
CA ILE A 558 21.17 15.59 28.01
C ILE A 558 21.53 14.20 28.53
N GLN A 559 20.68 13.67 29.40
CA GLN A 559 20.78 12.32 29.91
C GLN A 559 20.02 11.35 28.99
N PRO A 560 20.71 10.42 28.30
CA PRO A 560 20.04 9.39 27.52
C PRO A 560 19.48 8.29 28.42
N ARG A 561 18.69 7.37 27.85
CA ARG A 561 18.33 6.13 28.52
C ARG A 561 19.46 5.10 28.52
N TYR A 562 20.26 5.11 27.46
CA TYR A 562 21.30 4.13 27.22
C TYR A 562 22.58 4.79 26.72
N TRP A 563 23.69 4.08 26.88
CA TRP A 563 25.00 4.40 26.32
C TRP A 563 25.51 3.22 25.50
N VAL A 564 26.38 3.50 24.54
CA VAL A 564 27.04 2.51 23.67
C VAL A 564 28.54 2.76 23.62
N ASN A 565 29.31 1.73 23.26
CA ASN A 565 30.75 1.88 23.10
C ASN A 565 31.06 2.83 21.95
N LYS A 566 31.95 3.80 22.18
CA LYS A 566 32.37 4.77 21.16
C LYS A 566 32.99 4.08 19.94
N GLY A 567 33.77 3.01 20.14
CA GLY A 567 34.34 2.21 19.07
C GLY A 567 33.27 1.54 18.21
N ASP A 568 32.14 1.10 18.77
CA ASP A 568 31.03 0.54 17.98
C ASP A 568 30.41 1.61 17.07
N VAL A 569 30.29 2.85 17.56
CA VAL A 569 29.80 4.00 16.77
C VAL A 569 30.78 4.33 15.64
N GLU A 570 32.07 4.45 15.95
CA GLU A 570 33.12 4.75 14.98
C GLU A 570 33.24 3.64 13.91
N ASN A 571 33.15 2.37 14.32
CA ASN A 571 33.17 1.23 13.42
C ASN A 571 31.98 1.21 12.46
N ARG A 572 30.77 1.59 12.91
CA ARG A 572 29.58 1.67 12.05
C ARG A 572 29.63 2.87 11.08
N LEU A 573 30.31 3.95 11.46
CA LEU A 573 30.51 5.15 10.63
C LEU A 573 31.72 5.07 9.70
N SER A 574 32.60 4.09 9.92
CA SER A 574 33.86 3.94 9.19
C SER A 574 33.65 4.02 7.68
N GLU A 575 34.59 4.69 6.99
CA GLU A 575 34.59 4.93 5.54
C GLU A 575 33.45 5.81 5.01
N LYS A 576 32.40 6.09 5.80
CA LYS A 576 31.22 6.86 5.40
C LYS A 576 31.20 8.28 5.95
N TRP A 577 31.81 8.50 7.12
CA TRP A 577 31.74 9.77 7.82
C TRP A 577 32.98 10.01 8.68
N ASN A 578 33.65 11.15 8.48
CA ASN A 578 34.92 11.49 9.15
C ASN A 578 34.80 12.69 10.11
N LYS A 579 33.61 13.24 10.31
CA LYS A 579 33.38 14.38 11.21
C LYS A 579 33.02 13.89 12.62
N LYS A 580 33.36 14.68 13.64
CA LYS A 580 33.10 14.38 15.07
C LYS A 580 31.72 14.85 15.57
N TRP A 581 30.77 14.96 14.66
CA TRP A 581 29.38 15.37 14.85
C TRP A 581 28.54 14.72 13.75
N LEU A 582 27.23 14.59 13.92
CA LEU A 582 26.34 13.85 13.02
C LEU A 582 25.20 14.74 12.54
N ILE A 583 24.70 14.52 11.32
CA ILE A 583 23.44 15.11 10.86
C ILE A 583 22.33 14.06 11.01
N ALA A 584 21.35 14.37 11.84
CA ALA A 584 20.29 13.47 12.23
C ALA A 584 18.91 14.04 11.89
N GLY A 585 18.03 13.23 11.32
CA GLY A 585 16.62 13.51 11.12
C GLY A 585 15.74 12.60 11.97
N ARG A 586 14.62 13.12 12.46
CA ARG A 586 13.61 12.28 13.14
C ARG A 586 12.90 11.42 12.09
N LYS A 587 12.84 10.10 12.32
CA LYS A 587 12.18 9.15 11.41
C LYS A 587 10.65 9.14 11.57
N ILE A 588 10.16 9.22 12.80
CA ILE A 588 8.72 9.20 13.07
C ILE A 588 8.17 10.63 13.10
N SER A 589 7.20 10.93 12.25
CA SER A 589 6.56 12.25 12.13
C SER A 589 5.20 12.16 11.46
N PHE A 590 4.35 13.16 11.62
CA PHE A 590 3.04 13.25 10.98
C PHE A 590 2.90 14.56 10.22
N SER A 591 2.15 14.56 9.11
CA SER A 591 1.84 15.77 8.34
C SER A 591 0.98 16.78 9.10
N LYS A 592 0.36 16.40 10.22
CA LYS A 592 -0.41 17.28 11.12
C LYS A 592 0.44 17.85 12.29
N ASN A 593 1.71 17.46 12.44
CA ASN A 593 2.59 17.97 13.51
C ASN A 593 2.94 19.45 13.33
N GLU A 594 3.49 20.09 14.37
CA GLU A 594 4.06 21.45 14.28
C GLU A 594 5.06 21.56 13.12
N ARG A 595 5.95 20.57 13.01
CA ARG A 595 6.92 20.40 11.92
C ARG A 595 6.88 18.96 11.44
N THR A 596 6.83 18.77 10.12
CA THR A 596 6.86 17.44 9.52
C THR A 596 8.29 16.91 9.47
N PHE A 597 9.26 17.76 9.11
CA PHE A 597 10.67 17.39 9.03
C PHE A 597 11.47 18.11 10.11
N ILE A 598 12.21 17.34 10.89
CA ILE A 598 13.05 17.86 11.98
C ILE A 598 14.43 17.24 11.83
N ALA A 599 15.43 18.10 11.61
CA ALA A 599 16.82 17.71 11.61
C ALA A 599 17.62 18.46 12.68
N SER A 600 18.64 17.82 13.26
CA SER A 600 19.62 18.45 14.12
C SER A 600 21.03 17.99 13.75
N ILE A 601 22.01 18.84 14.02
CA ILE A 601 23.38 18.39 14.19
C ILE A 601 23.51 17.87 15.63
N LEU A 602 24.10 16.68 15.80
CA LEU A 602 24.34 16.04 17.10
C LEU A 602 25.84 15.89 17.35
N PRO A 603 26.29 15.82 18.61
CA PRO A 603 27.65 15.38 18.91
C PRO A 603 27.85 13.93 18.45
N LEU A 604 29.10 13.50 18.24
CA LEU A 604 29.40 12.10 17.91
C LEU A 604 28.84 11.17 19.01
N SER A 605 27.82 10.39 18.64
CA SER A 605 27.00 9.63 19.58
C SER A 605 26.36 8.42 18.89
N GLY A 606 25.87 7.46 19.67
CA GLY A 606 25.05 6.39 19.14
C GLY A 606 23.67 6.92 18.75
N CYS A 607 23.08 6.41 17.67
CA CYS A 607 21.72 6.78 17.26
C CYS A 607 20.81 5.55 17.14
N GLY A 608 19.69 5.54 17.85
CA GLY A 608 18.68 4.48 17.74
C GLY A 608 17.89 4.53 16.42
N ASP A 609 17.10 3.49 16.15
CA ASP A 609 16.33 3.28 14.90
C ASP A 609 15.16 4.25 14.66
N SER A 610 14.91 5.15 15.62
CA SER A 610 14.02 6.31 15.47
C SER A 610 14.69 7.50 14.75
N ILE A 611 16.00 7.41 14.50
CA ILE A 611 16.81 8.46 13.87
C ILE A 611 17.30 8.00 12.50
N ASN A 612 17.18 8.88 11.53
CA ASN A 612 17.78 8.76 10.21
C ASN A 612 19.07 9.59 10.18
N LEU A 613 20.21 9.01 9.81
CA LEU A 613 21.45 9.75 9.61
C LEU A 613 21.65 10.11 8.14
N PHE A 614 22.14 11.34 7.90
CA PHE A 614 22.44 11.88 6.58
C PHE A 614 23.95 12.12 6.48
N LEU A 615 24.65 11.32 5.67
CA LEU A 615 26.11 11.29 5.57
C LEU A 615 26.53 11.75 4.18
N THR A 616 27.05 12.97 4.06
CA THR A 616 27.56 13.55 2.81
C THR A 616 29.08 13.42 2.71
N GLN A 617 29.61 13.32 1.48
CA GLN A 617 31.05 13.39 1.21
C GLN A 617 31.55 14.84 1.01
N GLU A 618 30.67 15.84 1.14
CA GLU A 618 31.06 17.25 1.11
C GLU A 618 32.07 17.56 2.24
N LYS A 619 33.12 18.29 1.90
CA LYS A 619 34.21 18.63 2.82
C LYS A 619 33.98 19.97 3.50
N ASP A 620 33.42 20.95 2.78
CA ASP A 620 33.18 22.29 3.31
C ASP A 620 32.03 22.31 4.32
N THR A 621 32.38 22.45 5.60
CA THR A 621 31.43 22.51 6.70
C THR A 621 30.45 23.68 6.60
N LYS A 622 30.85 24.80 5.99
CA LYS A 622 29.95 25.95 5.78
C LYS A 622 28.87 25.61 4.76
N LEU A 623 29.23 24.88 3.70
CA LEU A 623 28.28 24.38 2.71
C LEU A 623 27.37 23.28 3.30
N ILE A 624 27.91 22.37 4.13
CA ILE A 624 27.10 21.41 4.90
C ILE A 624 26.12 22.13 5.84
N SER A 625 26.51 23.27 6.40
CA SER A 625 25.62 24.10 7.23
C SER A 625 24.46 24.67 6.41
N ALA A 626 24.70 25.04 5.15
CA ALA A 626 23.65 25.46 4.23
C ALA A 626 22.73 24.28 3.84
N PHE A 627 23.26 23.06 3.65
CA PHE A 627 22.41 21.88 3.50
C PHE A 627 21.52 21.67 4.73
N TYR A 628 22.12 21.68 5.93
CA TYR A 628 21.41 21.46 7.19
C TYR A 628 20.33 22.51 7.47
N ALA A 629 20.60 23.79 7.19
CA ALA A 629 19.61 24.85 7.32
C ALA A 629 18.46 24.70 6.32
N ASN A 630 18.74 24.22 5.10
CA ASN A 630 17.71 23.93 4.11
C ASN A 630 16.70 22.90 4.64
N LEU A 631 17.20 21.82 5.26
CA LEU A 631 16.37 20.74 5.82
C LEU A 631 15.42 21.21 6.93
N ASN A 632 15.78 22.31 7.60
CA ASN A 632 14.99 22.90 8.68
C ASN A 632 14.17 24.11 8.22
N SER A 633 14.22 24.49 6.94
CA SER A 633 13.40 25.57 6.41
C SER A 633 11.90 25.19 6.39
N LEU A 634 11.03 26.18 6.54
CA LEU A 634 9.58 26.00 6.42
C LEU A 634 9.18 25.57 5.00
N ILE A 635 9.95 25.92 3.98
CA ILE A 635 9.69 25.56 2.58
C ILE A 635 9.92 24.06 2.38
N PHE A 636 11.05 23.55 2.86
CA PHE A 636 11.34 22.11 2.84
C PHE A 636 10.30 21.32 3.63
N ASP A 637 9.88 21.83 4.80
CA ASP A 637 8.86 21.21 5.63
C ASP A 637 7.47 21.19 4.97
N PHE A 638 7.07 22.28 4.30
CA PHE A 638 5.84 22.35 3.53
C PHE A 638 5.78 21.24 2.48
N ILE A 639 6.86 21.05 1.70
CA ILE A 639 6.91 20.03 0.65
C ILE A 639 6.89 18.63 1.24
N CYS A 640 7.65 18.40 2.32
CA CYS A 640 7.64 17.15 3.06
C CYS A 640 6.22 16.80 3.54
N ARG A 641 5.47 17.79 4.03
CA ARG A 641 4.09 17.63 4.50
C ARG A 641 3.13 17.16 3.42
N GLN A 642 3.25 17.67 2.21
CA GLN A 642 2.38 17.31 1.08
C GLN A 642 2.61 15.89 0.57
N LYS A 643 3.80 15.33 0.83
CA LYS A 643 4.14 13.98 0.38
C LYS A 643 3.93 12.92 1.47
N LEU A 644 4.04 13.28 2.75
CA LEU A 644 4.00 12.31 3.84
C LEU A 644 2.57 11.80 4.09
N ALA A 645 2.27 10.60 3.60
CA ALA A 645 1.00 9.91 3.82
C ALA A 645 0.90 9.20 5.17
N GLY A 646 2.00 8.56 5.59
CA GLY A 646 2.08 7.78 6.83
C GLY A 646 2.76 8.54 7.97
N ASN A 647 3.29 7.79 8.93
CA ASN A 647 3.99 8.36 10.09
C ASN A 647 5.51 8.16 10.08
N ASN A 648 6.06 7.66 8.97
CA ASN A 648 7.45 7.22 8.88
C ASN A 648 8.14 7.87 7.66
N LEU A 649 9.12 8.72 7.94
CA LEU A 649 10.02 9.34 6.96
C LEU A 649 11.09 8.33 6.56
N ALA A 650 10.71 7.31 5.80
CA ALA A 650 11.64 6.32 5.27
C ALA A 650 12.60 6.94 4.22
N PHE A 651 13.77 6.33 3.99
CA PHE A 651 14.76 6.90 3.07
C PHE A 651 14.25 7.10 1.64
N PHE A 652 13.47 6.16 1.10
CA PHE A 652 12.90 6.29 -0.25
C PHE A 652 12.08 7.58 -0.40
N PHE A 653 11.45 8.04 0.67
CA PHE A 653 10.70 9.29 0.69
C PHE A 653 11.63 10.49 0.68
N ILE A 654 12.61 10.51 1.59
CA ILE A 654 13.56 11.62 1.78
C ILE A 654 14.39 11.84 0.53
N LYS A 655 14.85 10.77 -0.13
CA LYS A 655 15.61 10.80 -1.38
C LYS A 655 14.95 11.65 -2.48
N GLN A 656 13.63 11.74 -2.46
CA GLN A 656 12.83 12.40 -3.49
C GLN A 656 12.27 13.76 -3.02
N LEU A 657 12.78 14.35 -1.94
CA LEU A 657 12.46 15.73 -1.53
C LEU A 657 13.35 16.73 -2.26
N PRO A 658 12.87 17.92 -2.61
CA PRO A 658 13.66 18.90 -3.35
C PRO A 658 14.62 19.62 -2.40
N VAL A 659 15.90 19.57 -2.71
CA VAL A 659 16.97 20.20 -1.94
C VAL A 659 17.81 21.07 -2.86
N ILE A 660 18.13 22.29 -2.42
CA ILE A 660 19.01 23.17 -3.19
C ILE A 660 20.38 22.47 -3.29
N PRO A 661 20.90 22.28 -4.51
CA PRO A 661 22.15 21.54 -4.71
C PRO A 661 23.36 22.42 -4.36
N PRO A 662 24.52 21.81 -4.04
CA PRO A 662 25.68 22.54 -3.53
C PRO A 662 26.16 23.64 -4.49
N GLU A 663 26.17 23.38 -5.80
CA GLU A 663 26.61 24.31 -6.84
C GLU A 663 25.74 25.57 -7.00
N ARG A 664 24.54 25.58 -6.40
CA ARG A 664 23.62 26.72 -6.46
C ARG A 664 23.84 27.72 -5.32
N TYR A 665 24.59 27.36 -4.29
CA TYR A 665 24.97 28.31 -3.25
C TYR A 665 26.14 29.16 -3.73
N THR A 666 25.93 30.47 -3.80
CA THR A 666 27.01 31.44 -4.00
C THR A 666 27.77 31.66 -2.70
N GLU A 667 28.98 32.23 -2.79
CA GLU A 667 29.76 32.62 -1.60
C GLU A 667 28.95 33.55 -0.68
N LYS A 668 28.20 34.50 -1.24
CA LYS A 668 27.30 35.40 -0.49
C LYS A 668 26.20 34.65 0.25
N ASP A 669 25.66 33.57 -0.34
CA ASP A 669 24.66 32.74 0.33
C ASP A 669 25.27 32.01 1.53
N ILE A 670 26.46 31.44 1.35
CA ILE A 670 27.19 30.72 2.41
C ILE A 670 27.57 31.67 3.55
N GLU A 671 28.08 32.86 3.24
CA GLU A 671 28.41 33.90 4.23
C GLU A 671 27.19 34.39 5.01
N TYR A 672 26.00 34.39 4.39
CA TYR A 672 24.77 34.71 5.08
C TYR A 672 24.30 33.56 5.99
N ILE A 673 24.33 32.32 5.50
CA ILE A 673 23.72 31.17 6.18
C ILE A 673 24.63 30.58 7.27
N ALA A 674 25.91 30.36 6.97
CA ALA A 674 26.83 29.61 7.83
C ALA A 674 26.98 30.22 9.26
N PRO A 675 27.17 31.54 9.44
CA PRO A 675 27.28 32.12 10.79
C PRO A 675 26.00 31.98 11.61
N ARG A 676 24.83 32.06 10.96
CA ARG A 676 23.52 31.88 11.60
C ARG A 676 23.32 30.45 12.08
N VAL A 677 23.74 29.47 11.28
CA VAL A 677 23.72 28.05 11.68
C VAL A 677 24.67 27.79 12.83
N LEU A 678 25.90 28.34 12.76
CA LEU A 678 26.88 28.22 13.83
C LEU A 678 26.32 28.70 15.17
N GLU A 679 25.71 29.90 15.19
CA GLU A 679 25.10 30.44 16.42
C GLU A 679 23.91 29.60 16.92
N LEU A 680 23.11 29.05 16.00
CA LEU A 680 21.99 28.20 16.36
C LEU A 680 22.43 26.83 16.92
N VAL A 681 23.55 26.27 16.47
CA VAL A 681 24.00 24.92 16.82
C VAL A 681 24.99 24.91 17.99
N TYR A 682 26.00 25.78 17.98
CA TYR A 682 27.07 25.77 18.97
C TYR A 682 26.66 26.49 20.27
N THR A 683 25.79 25.85 21.05
CA THR A 683 25.28 26.38 22.33
C THR A 683 25.81 25.64 23.57
N SER A 684 26.68 24.65 23.37
CA SER A 684 27.38 23.89 24.42
C SER A 684 28.69 23.30 23.92
N TRP A 685 29.56 22.95 24.86
CA TRP A 685 30.92 22.46 24.57
C TRP A 685 30.96 21.10 23.85
N ASP A 686 29.94 20.27 24.00
CA ASP A 686 29.83 19.00 23.26
C ASP A 686 29.71 19.21 21.74
N MET A 687 29.31 20.41 21.29
CA MET A 687 29.29 20.83 19.89
C MET A 687 30.54 21.58 19.43
N GLN A 688 31.57 21.70 20.29
CA GLN A 688 32.85 22.33 19.91
C GLN A 688 33.48 21.74 18.64
N PRO A 689 33.46 20.41 18.38
CA PRO A 689 34.03 19.87 17.15
C PRO A 689 33.38 20.44 15.88
N PHE A 690 32.06 20.69 15.90
CA PHE A 690 31.36 21.34 14.78
C PHE A 690 31.80 22.79 14.62
N ALA A 691 31.95 23.54 15.72
CA ALA A 691 32.41 24.93 15.68
C ALA A 691 33.84 25.06 15.13
N GLN A 692 34.74 24.15 15.53
CA GLN A 692 36.10 24.08 15.02
C GLN A 692 36.13 23.79 13.52
N ASP A 693 35.32 22.83 13.06
CA ASP A 693 35.17 22.52 11.63
C ASP A 693 34.56 23.67 10.81
N MET A 694 33.86 24.61 11.46
CA MET A 694 33.35 25.86 10.88
C MET A 694 34.37 27.01 10.92
N GLY A 695 35.54 26.80 11.53
CA GLY A 695 36.58 27.82 11.72
C GLY A 695 36.36 28.75 12.92
N TYR A 696 35.52 28.36 13.89
CA TYR A 696 35.23 29.13 15.09
C TYR A 696 35.83 28.49 16.35
N ASN A 697 36.72 29.22 17.02
CA ASN A 697 37.43 28.77 18.22
C ASN A 697 36.95 29.45 19.52
N GLY A 698 35.84 30.18 19.46
CA GLY A 698 35.29 30.88 20.63
C GLY A 698 34.48 29.99 21.57
N GLU A 699 33.91 30.62 22.60
CA GLU A 699 32.99 29.96 23.54
C GLU A 699 31.63 29.67 22.89
N PRO A 700 30.86 28.69 23.41
CA PRO A 700 29.50 28.45 22.93
C PRO A 700 28.60 29.68 23.08
N PHE A 701 27.72 29.88 22.10
CA PHE A 701 26.74 30.96 22.11
C PHE A 701 25.68 30.73 23.19
N ILE A 702 25.35 31.79 23.94
CA ILE A 702 24.35 31.72 25.01
C ILE A 702 22.97 31.40 24.42
N TRP A 703 22.30 30.39 24.97
CA TRP A 703 20.94 30.03 24.57
C TRP A 703 19.94 31.17 24.84
N ASN A 704 19.41 31.77 23.77
CA ASN A 704 18.40 32.83 23.85
C ASN A 704 17.21 32.53 22.92
N PRO A 705 16.02 32.18 23.46
CA PRO A 705 14.86 31.82 22.63
C PRO A 705 14.43 32.91 21.63
N ASN A 706 14.49 34.18 22.02
CA ASN A 706 14.08 35.29 21.16
C ASN A 706 15.06 35.52 20.00
N LYS A 707 16.37 35.51 20.27
CA LYS A 707 17.40 35.64 19.24
C LYS A 707 17.37 34.47 18.27
N ARG A 708 17.20 33.24 18.78
CA ARG A 708 17.07 32.03 17.98
C ARG A 708 15.84 32.07 17.06
N ALA A 709 14.70 32.59 17.54
CA ALA A 709 13.52 32.78 16.70
C ALA A 709 13.76 33.76 15.54
N LEU A 710 14.48 34.87 15.79
CA LEU A 710 14.87 35.81 14.74
C LEU A 710 15.80 35.17 13.71
N ILE A 711 16.83 34.45 14.14
CA ILE A 711 17.78 33.80 13.23
C ILE A 711 17.08 32.73 12.38
N ARG A 712 16.19 31.93 12.97
CA ARG A 712 15.38 30.94 12.22
C ARG A 712 14.50 31.62 11.17
N ALA A 713 13.81 32.71 11.53
CA ALA A 713 13.00 33.47 10.59
C ALA A 713 13.82 34.08 9.44
N GLU A 714 15.04 34.55 9.71
CA GLU A 714 15.97 35.01 8.68
C GLU A 714 16.40 33.90 7.73
N LEU A 715 16.66 32.70 8.25
CA LEU A 715 16.96 31.53 7.42
C LEU A 715 15.75 31.14 6.57
N ASP A 716 14.55 31.05 7.15
CA ASP A 716 13.32 30.71 6.43
C ASP A 716 13.03 31.68 5.28
N ALA A 717 13.17 32.99 5.52
CA ALA A 717 13.03 34.02 4.49
C ALA A 717 14.11 33.90 3.39
N TYR A 718 15.34 33.57 3.77
CA TYR A 718 16.43 33.38 2.80
C TYR A 718 16.22 32.13 1.94
N TYR A 719 15.76 31.03 2.54
CA TYR A 719 15.42 29.82 1.79
C TYR A 719 14.23 30.03 0.86
N ALA A 720 13.21 30.80 1.26
CA ALA A 720 12.15 31.20 0.35
C ALA A 720 12.71 31.86 -0.93
N LYS A 721 13.77 32.68 -0.81
CA LYS A 721 14.43 33.33 -1.94
C LYS A 721 15.19 32.30 -2.79
N LEU A 722 15.93 31.39 -2.16
CA LEU A 722 16.69 30.35 -2.88
C LEU A 722 15.79 29.36 -3.63
N TYR A 723 14.61 29.05 -3.07
CA TYR A 723 13.53 28.32 -3.73
C TYR A 723 12.77 29.16 -4.77
N GLN A 724 13.14 30.43 -4.96
CA GLN A 724 12.53 31.39 -5.90
C GLN A 724 11.03 31.62 -5.68
N LEU A 725 10.62 31.65 -4.41
CA LEU A 725 9.24 31.98 -4.05
C LEU A 725 9.02 33.50 -4.13
N THR A 726 7.77 33.87 -4.37
CA THR A 726 7.30 35.24 -4.14
C THR A 726 6.91 35.45 -2.68
N ARG A 727 6.75 36.72 -2.28
CA ARG A 727 6.26 37.07 -0.94
C ARG A 727 4.88 36.46 -0.66
N GLU A 728 3.98 36.48 -1.63
CA GLU A 728 2.63 35.90 -1.50
C GLU A 728 2.66 34.37 -1.38
N GLU A 729 3.54 33.67 -2.13
CA GLU A 729 3.72 32.23 -1.97
C GLU A 729 4.30 31.88 -0.59
N LEU A 730 5.22 32.69 -0.06
CA LEU A 730 5.73 32.52 1.30
C LEU A 730 4.61 32.75 2.34
N ARG A 731 3.78 33.79 2.17
CA ARG A 731 2.59 34.02 3.02
C ARG A 731 1.65 32.83 2.98
N TYR A 732 1.38 32.28 1.80
CA TYR A 732 0.56 31.10 1.61
C TYR A 732 1.14 29.87 2.34
N ILE A 733 2.44 29.61 2.20
CA ILE A 733 3.10 28.51 2.94
C ILE A 733 2.93 28.66 4.45
N LEU A 734 3.08 29.89 4.97
CA LEU A 734 2.96 30.17 6.40
C LEU A 734 1.52 29.99 6.89
N ASP A 735 0.55 30.54 6.16
CA ASP A 735 -0.87 30.57 6.53
C ASP A 735 -1.77 30.71 5.29
N PRO A 736 -2.25 29.59 4.70
CA PRO A 736 -3.14 29.64 3.54
C PRO A 736 -4.41 30.47 3.77
N ALA A 737 -4.93 30.46 5.01
CA ALA A 737 -6.13 31.18 5.40
C ALA A 737 -5.94 32.71 5.44
N ASP A 738 -4.71 33.19 5.62
CA ASP A 738 -4.37 34.63 5.52
C ASP A 738 -4.49 35.15 4.08
N VAL A 739 -4.29 34.27 3.09
CA VAL A 739 -4.31 34.61 1.67
C VAL A 739 -5.70 34.41 1.05
N TYR A 740 -6.34 33.27 1.35
CA TYR A 740 -7.59 32.86 0.70
C TYR A 740 -8.84 32.93 1.61
N GLY A 741 -8.68 33.30 2.88
CA GLY A 741 -9.75 33.36 3.86
C GLY A 741 -9.89 32.11 4.72
N ALA A 742 -10.64 32.22 5.82
CA ALA A 742 -10.75 31.18 6.85
C ALA A 742 -11.40 29.88 6.38
N ASP A 743 -12.24 29.94 5.34
CA ASP A 743 -12.94 28.78 4.77
C ASP A 743 -12.07 28.01 3.75
N PHE A 744 -10.85 28.48 3.47
CA PHE A 744 -9.97 27.81 2.52
C PHE A 744 -9.55 26.41 3.04
N PRO A 745 -9.68 25.34 2.23
CA PRO A 745 -9.41 23.96 2.64
C PRO A 745 -8.01 23.63 3.18
N SER A 746 -6.98 24.39 2.80
CA SER A 746 -5.60 24.05 3.13
C SER A 746 -5.17 24.58 4.50
N GLU A 747 -4.33 23.79 5.18
CA GLU A 747 -3.68 24.16 6.42
C GLU A 747 -2.22 23.64 6.40
N THR A 748 -1.25 24.54 6.58
CA THR A 748 0.17 24.14 6.56
C THR A 748 0.73 23.95 7.97
N PHE A 749 0.75 25.01 8.78
CA PHE A 749 1.42 25.04 10.08
C PHE A 749 0.43 25.32 11.23
N ARG A 750 -0.77 24.72 11.17
CA ARG A 750 -1.85 24.96 12.16
C ARG A 750 -1.38 24.80 13.60
N VAL A 751 -0.66 23.71 13.91
CA VAL A 751 -0.19 23.44 15.29
C VAL A 751 0.81 24.51 15.75
N LEU A 752 1.74 24.92 14.88
CA LEU A 752 2.68 26.01 15.17
C LEU A 752 1.94 27.32 15.44
N LYS A 753 1.04 27.70 14.54
CA LYS A 753 0.20 28.91 14.67
C LYS A 753 -0.58 28.92 15.98
N ASN A 754 -1.26 27.81 16.30
CA ASN A 754 -2.06 27.70 17.52
C ASN A 754 -1.19 27.76 18.79
N ASN A 755 -0.04 27.10 18.79
CA ASN A 755 0.90 27.15 19.91
C ASN A 755 1.44 28.57 20.12
N GLU A 756 1.82 29.27 19.05
CA GLU A 756 2.33 30.64 19.12
C GLU A 756 1.26 31.66 19.50
N ILE A 757 0.02 31.55 18.99
CA ILE A 757 -1.08 32.42 19.42
C ILE A 757 -1.33 32.24 20.93
N LYS A 758 -1.32 31.00 21.43
CA LYS A 758 -1.49 30.72 22.86
C LYS A 758 -0.36 31.31 23.71
N GLN A 759 0.88 31.25 23.20
CA GLN A 759 2.06 31.66 23.97
C GLN A 759 2.38 33.16 23.87
N TYR A 760 2.18 33.76 22.70
CA TYR A 760 2.62 35.12 22.36
C TYR A 760 1.48 36.06 21.98
N GLY A 761 0.25 35.56 21.81
CA GLY A 761 -0.90 36.35 21.36
C GLY A 761 -0.91 36.67 19.86
N GLU A 762 0.08 36.20 19.11
CA GLU A 762 0.20 36.41 17.65
C GLU A 762 0.81 35.17 16.98
N TYR A 763 0.64 35.05 15.65
CA TYR A 763 1.41 34.09 14.85
C TYR A 763 2.82 34.63 14.59
N ARG A 764 3.65 34.61 15.64
CA ARG A 764 4.96 35.26 15.71
C ARG A 764 5.88 34.84 14.56
N THR A 765 5.93 33.56 14.20
CA THR A 765 6.77 33.04 13.12
C THR A 765 6.39 33.70 11.78
N GLN A 766 5.10 33.79 11.45
CA GLN A 766 4.66 34.43 10.21
C GLN A 766 5.14 35.89 10.15
N ARG A 767 4.93 36.67 11.21
CA ARG A 767 5.36 38.07 11.27
C ARG A 767 6.88 38.19 11.07
N LEU A 768 7.67 37.43 11.85
CA LEU A 768 9.13 37.51 11.80
C LEU A 768 9.71 37.09 10.44
N VAL A 769 9.15 36.04 9.82
CA VAL A 769 9.60 35.54 8.50
C VAL A 769 9.30 36.57 7.41
N LEU A 770 8.11 37.18 7.42
CA LEU A 770 7.75 38.20 6.43
C LEU A 770 8.54 39.50 6.62
N GLU A 771 8.78 39.93 7.86
CA GLU A 771 9.67 41.05 8.16
C GLU A 771 11.11 40.77 7.69
N ALA A 772 11.60 39.55 7.89
CA ALA A 772 12.92 39.14 7.42
C ALA A 772 12.99 39.10 5.89
N TRP A 773 11.95 38.58 5.21
CA TRP A 773 11.82 38.61 3.76
C TRP A 773 11.94 40.02 3.21
N ASP A 774 11.20 40.97 3.80
CA ASP A 774 11.21 42.37 3.37
C ASP A 774 12.59 43.01 3.53
N ARG A 775 13.41 42.57 4.50
CA ARG A 775 14.82 42.98 4.63
C ARG A 775 15.73 42.30 3.60
N VAL A 776 15.56 41.00 3.37
CA VAL A 776 16.38 40.22 2.43
C VAL A 776 16.23 40.77 1.02
N ILE A 777 15.00 41.07 0.59
CA ILE A 777 14.72 41.60 -0.75
C ILE A 777 15.19 43.05 -0.94
N ARG A 778 15.14 43.88 0.12
CA ARG A 778 15.68 45.26 0.05
C ARG A 778 17.21 45.31 -0.09
N ASN A 779 17.90 44.28 0.40
CA ASN A 779 19.38 44.19 0.43
C ASN A 779 19.97 43.29 -0.67
N SER A 780 19.11 42.69 -1.50
CA SER A 780 19.49 41.87 -2.67
C SER A 780 19.41 42.69 -3.93
#